data_AF-A0A0Q4F684-F1
#
_entry.id   AF-A0A0Q4F684-F1
#
_cell.length_a   1.000
_cell.length_b   1.000
_cell.length_c   1.000
_cell.angle_alpha   90.00
_cell.angle_beta   90.00
_cell.angle_gamma   90.00
#
_symmetry.space_group_name_H-M   'P 1'
#
loop_
_entity.id
_entity.type
_entity.pdbx_description
1 polymer ?
#
loop_
_entity_poly.entity_id
_entity_poly.type
_entity_poly.pdbx_seq_one_letter_code
_entity_poly.pdbx_strand_id
1 'polypeptide(L)'
;MRFGNVGLFGAGMAALVAGSVQVVAQAPATTTVQQDFDAAAALDTKGDKTAALAAWEKLEARTKPGSRSRGVALTRKSAALFKLDRSDDAVIAARAGLALLPASDPTLAEDRWRAYYNLGIIAEDALDYAGASDSYASAETAADTPALKAASILALANTKTFTDPAAADAALARADALLKPLKADGKLKALVARRHAILLLNRGAFEPARVYAIDAVKQLGGLTSQTDVNDVSARSDAAIASLLAGKQDEARRYMAMTGAGRLTKGEFDPAVQMDVPPCGGEADLRPADMAVVEFTIGDDGVVRNVAPIYAAGGGAVALEFARAVRDWSWTPEQVKALPAFFRYNVRVEMRCSTLFERPSITKFLDSDMATWLESKGLSLPSEERGADAVSVVRQRAALTAAEAKSGPTSIAALPPLYQLVNNAVVGREESNVLARRALAIAEAQGAPPTARLSLDISVRESGSTDSWKDGTYARAVTPLLSVPVYANDPKARSAILLLMAERTSSRTRRAVLLQQVADDKALAANDPLRVGALIRLASLQQQAGDTATARATFDRSGLAANQCAILDAPPRFLSAGGTFPNEAMAWGFEGWTKTQFDVGADGKVIHQRAVLSYPPFVFTKAGTETMAGARYSKTFRPDGGLGCGGLSQQVRFKLPG
;
A
#
# COMPACT_ATOMS: atom_id res chain seq x y z
N MET A 1 15.82 1.13 -31.81
CA MET A 1 16.57 1.03 -33.09
C MET A 1 16.21 -0.31 -33.73
N ARG A 2 15.68 -0.28 -34.95
CA ARG A 2 15.35 -1.47 -35.75
C ARG A 2 16.59 -1.88 -36.53
N PHE A 3 16.90 -3.17 -36.55
CA PHE A 3 17.66 -3.78 -37.64
C PHE A 3 16.95 -5.03 -38.10
N GLY A 4 16.74 -5.10 -39.42
CA GLY A 4 16.00 -6.13 -40.12
C GLY A 4 16.87 -7.27 -40.65
N ASN A 5 16.15 -8.28 -41.12
CA ASN A 5 16.61 -9.46 -41.84
C ASN A 5 17.34 -9.13 -43.16
N VAL A 6 18.24 -10.03 -43.59
CA VAL A 6 18.14 -10.86 -44.83
C VAL A 6 19.44 -11.65 -45.00
N GLY A 7 19.34 -12.93 -45.40
CA GLY A 7 20.46 -13.68 -46.01
C GLY A 7 20.33 -15.21 -45.98
N LEU A 8 19.52 -15.79 -46.86
CA LEU A 8 19.61 -17.20 -47.28
C LEU A 8 20.78 -17.39 -48.26
N PHE A 9 21.47 -18.54 -48.21
CA PHE A 9 21.68 -19.51 -49.30
C PHE A 9 22.82 -20.50 -48.97
N GLY A 10 22.65 -21.78 -49.37
CA GLY A 10 23.76 -22.68 -49.67
C GLY A 10 23.70 -24.06 -49.03
N ALA A 11 22.95 -24.99 -49.63
CA ALA A 11 23.13 -26.42 -49.42
C ALA A 11 24.33 -26.92 -50.24
N GLY A 12 25.22 -27.68 -49.62
CA GLY A 12 26.30 -28.41 -50.28
C GLY A 12 26.68 -29.64 -49.45
N MET A 13 26.27 -30.82 -49.92
CA MET A 13 26.80 -32.10 -49.45
C MET A 13 28.27 -32.21 -49.89
N ALA A 14 29.16 -32.50 -48.96
CA ALA A 14 30.50 -33.01 -49.23
C ALA A 14 30.85 -34.09 -48.21
N ALA A 15 31.48 -35.14 -48.73
CA ALA A 15 31.58 -36.46 -48.14
C ALA A 15 32.53 -36.56 -46.94
N LEU A 16 32.18 -37.51 -46.06
CA LEU A 16 32.97 -37.99 -44.93
C LEU A 16 34.32 -38.57 -45.39
N VAL A 17 35.41 -37.99 -44.90
CA VAL A 17 36.68 -38.70 -44.70
C VAL A 17 36.97 -38.66 -43.19
N ALA A 18 36.77 -39.79 -42.53
CA ALA A 18 37.06 -39.96 -41.11
C ALA A 18 38.58 -40.02 -40.90
N GLY A 19 39.21 -38.85 -40.72
CA GLY A 19 40.51 -38.75 -40.09
C GLY A 19 40.32 -38.65 -38.58
N SER A 20 40.82 -39.63 -37.83
CA SER A 20 40.94 -39.55 -36.37
C SER A 20 41.96 -38.49 -35.99
N VAL A 21 41.55 -37.21 -36.05
CA VAL A 21 42.27 -36.13 -35.39
C VAL A 21 42.05 -36.33 -33.90
N GLN A 22 43.13 -36.62 -33.17
CA GLN A 22 43.15 -36.48 -31.72
C GLN A 22 42.77 -35.03 -31.40
N VAL A 23 41.50 -34.81 -31.05
CA VAL A 23 41.07 -33.58 -30.39
C VAL A 23 41.72 -33.63 -29.03
N VAL A 24 42.92 -33.04 -28.92
CA VAL A 24 43.42 -32.57 -27.64
C VAL A 24 42.32 -31.68 -27.11
N ALA A 25 41.61 -32.13 -26.07
CA ALA A 25 40.65 -31.32 -25.36
C ALA A 25 41.40 -30.08 -24.88
N GLN A 26 41.29 -28.97 -25.63
CA GLN A 26 41.73 -27.68 -25.16
C GLN A 26 40.96 -27.44 -23.86
N ALA A 27 41.67 -27.45 -22.74
CA ALA A 27 41.14 -26.96 -21.48
C ALA A 27 40.51 -25.58 -21.77
N PRO A 28 39.26 -25.32 -21.34
CA PRO A 28 38.60 -24.06 -21.63
C PRO A 28 39.54 -22.92 -21.19
N ALA A 29 39.86 -22.03 -22.12
CA ALA A 29 40.77 -20.92 -21.86
C ALA A 29 40.29 -20.17 -20.62
N THR A 30 41.16 -20.08 -19.60
CA THR A 30 40.83 -19.38 -18.36
C THR A 30 40.66 -17.90 -18.69
N THR A 31 39.43 -17.39 -18.58
CA THR A 31 39.14 -15.98 -18.84
C THR A 31 39.89 -15.09 -17.87
N THR A 32 40.40 -13.96 -18.34
CA THR A 32 41.07 -12.98 -17.48
C THR A 32 40.05 -12.25 -16.59
N VAL A 33 40.52 -11.64 -15.49
CA VAL A 33 39.65 -10.82 -14.61
C VAL A 33 39.02 -9.66 -15.38
N GLN A 34 39.76 -9.06 -16.33
CA GLN A 34 39.23 -8.00 -17.18
C GLN A 34 38.13 -8.51 -18.12
N GLN A 35 38.31 -9.68 -18.73
CA GLN A 35 37.28 -10.28 -19.58
C GLN A 35 35.99 -10.59 -18.81
N ASP A 36 36.11 -11.09 -17.57
CA ASP A 36 34.96 -11.31 -16.70
C ASP A 36 34.29 -10.00 -16.27
N PHE A 37 35.08 -8.94 -16.03
CA PHE A 37 34.55 -7.59 -15.75
C PHE A 37 33.77 -7.03 -16.94
N ASP A 38 34.35 -7.08 -18.14
CA ASP A 38 33.71 -6.56 -19.36
C ASP A 38 32.42 -7.34 -19.68
N ALA A 39 32.42 -8.66 -19.44
CA ALA A 39 31.24 -9.49 -19.57
C ALA A 39 30.14 -9.11 -18.55
N ALA A 40 30.50 -8.90 -17.29
CA ALA A 40 29.56 -8.46 -16.25
C ALA A 40 28.98 -7.07 -16.58
N ALA A 41 29.82 -6.12 -16.98
CA ALA A 41 29.38 -4.78 -17.40
C ALA A 41 28.47 -4.81 -18.64
N ALA A 42 28.73 -5.71 -19.59
CA ALA A 42 27.86 -5.91 -20.75
C ALA A 42 26.48 -6.46 -20.36
N LEU A 43 26.41 -7.39 -19.39
CA LEU A 43 25.14 -7.91 -18.86
C LEU A 43 24.35 -6.79 -18.15
N ASP A 44 25.02 -5.99 -17.34
CA ASP A 44 24.43 -4.82 -16.68
C ASP A 44 23.82 -3.84 -17.70
N THR A 45 24.59 -3.53 -18.75
CA THR A 45 24.18 -2.62 -19.84
C THR A 45 23.00 -3.19 -20.63
N LYS A 46 22.96 -4.50 -20.85
CA LYS A 46 21.83 -5.19 -21.52
C LYS A 46 20.58 -5.23 -20.65
N GLY A 47 20.70 -5.01 -19.34
CA GLY A 47 19.58 -5.01 -18.41
C GLY A 47 19.23 -6.38 -17.84
N ASP A 48 20.03 -7.42 -18.09
CA ASP A 48 19.83 -8.75 -17.50
C ASP A 48 20.36 -8.76 -16.06
N LYS A 49 19.48 -8.38 -15.12
CA LYS A 49 19.85 -8.13 -13.72
C LYS A 49 20.31 -9.39 -12.99
N THR A 50 19.65 -10.52 -13.26
CA THR A 50 20.00 -11.81 -12.66
C THR A 50 21.35 -12.30 -13.15
N ALA A 51 21.60 -12.26 -14.47
CA ALA A 51 22.89 -12.66 -15.02
C ALA A 51 24.02 -11.70 -14.59
N ALA A 52 23.74 -10.40 -14.55
CA ALA A 52 24.70 -9.41 -14.08
C ALA A 52 25.08 -9.64 -12.61
N LEU A 53 24.10 -9.88 -11.72
CA LEU A 53 24.37 -10.20 -10.32
C LEU A 53 25.29 -11.41 -10.19
N ALA A 54 24.96 -12.51 -10.87
CA ALA A 54 25.77 -13.72 -10.85
C ALA A 54 27.20 -13.48 -11.36
N ALA A 55 27.36 -12.67 -12.41
CA ALA A 55 28.66 -12.30 -12.94
C ALA A 55 29.47 -11.45 -11.96
N TRP A 56 28.84 -10.49 -11.27
CA TRP A 56 29.49 -9.67 -10.25
C TRP A 56 29.87 -10.49 -9.02
N GLU A 57 29.05 -11.44 -8.58
CA GLU A 57 29.39 -12.36 -7.47
C GLU A 57 30.58 -13.27 -7.81
N LYS A 58 30.65 -13.75 -9.05
CA LYS A 58 31.81 -14.50 -9.54
C LYS A 58 33.07 -13.62 -9.53
N LEU A 59 32.98 -12.38 -10.02
CA LEU A 59 34.11 -11.46 -10.04
C LEU A 59 34.55 -11.07 -8.63
N GLU A 60 33.59 -10.84 -7.74
CA GLU A 60 33.80 -10.61 -6.31
C GLU A 60 34.69 -11.73 -5.73
N ALA A 61 34.33 -13.01 -5.91
CA ALA A 61 35.10 -14.15 -5.43
C ALA A 61 36.52 -14.27 -6.04
N ARG A 62 36.70 -13.81 -7.29
CA ARG A 62 38.00 -13.85 -8.00
C ARG A 62 38.95 -12.69 -7.65
N THR A 63 38.44 -11.61 -7.06
CA THR A 63 39.24 -10.44 -6.69
C THR A 63 39.82 -10.56 -5.29
N LYS A 64 41.05 -10.05 -5.09
CA LYS A 64 41.72 -10.07 -3.78
C LYS A 64 40.88 -9.28 -2.75
N PRO A 65 40.58 -9.85 -1.56
CA PRO A 65 39.92 -9.11 -0.48
C PRO A 65 40.68 -7.81 -0.13
N GLY A 66 39.93 -6.73 0.11
CA GLY A 66 40.51 -5.41 0.40
C GLY A 66 41.14 -4.67 -0.79
N SER A 67 41.09 -5.23 -2.01
CA SER A 67 41.64 -4.57 -3.19
C SER A 67 40.67 -3.56 -3.82
N ARG A 68 41.22 -2.62 -4.59
CA ARG A 68 40.46 -1.69 -5.44
C ARG A 68 39.48 -2.44 -6.35
N SER A 69 39.92 -3.51 -7.02
CA SER A 69 39.07 -4.29 -7.94
C SER A 69 37.90 -4.95 -7.22
N ARG A 70 38.08 -5.39 -5.96
CA ARG A 70 36.99 -5.87 -5.11
C ARG A 70 35.99 -4.75 -4.82
N GLY A 71 36.48 -3.53 -4.52
CA GLY A 71 35.65 -2.35 -4.31
C GLY A 71 34.73 -2.04 -5.51
N VAL A 72 35.30 -2.02 -6.72
CA VAL A 72 34.54 -1.78 -7.95
C VAL A 72 33.49 -2.88 -8.17
N ALA A 73 33.85 -4.16 -8.01
CA ALA A 73 32.90 -5.26 -8.17
C ALA A 73 31.72 -5.16 -7.19
N LEU A 74 31.97 -4.82 -5.93
CA LEU A 74 30.94 -4.63 -4.90
C LEU A 74 30.00 -3.46 -5.22
N THR A 75 30.54 -2.32 -5.67
CA THR A 75 29.75 -1.17 -6.11
C THR A 75 28.83 -1.52 -7.28
N ARG A 76 29.31 -2.25 -8.28
CA ARG A 76 28.51 -2.63 -9.46
C ARG A 76 27.47 -3.70 -9.09
N LYS A 77 27.84 -4.66 -8.23
CA LYS A 77 26.93 -5.64 -7.62
C LYS A 77 25.75 -4.97 -6.92
N SER A 78 25.99 -3.86 -6.21
CA SER A 78 24.93 -3.17 -5.46
C SER A 78 23.78 -2.71 -6.35
N ALA A 79 24.07 -2.25 -7.57
CA ALA A 79 23.03 -1.83 -8.51
C ALA A 79 22.16 -3.01 -8.97
N ALA A 80 22.78 -4.16 -9.25
CA ALA A 80 22.05 -5.37 -9.64
C ALA A 80 21.18 -5.91 -8.49
N LEU A 81 21.73 -5.94 -7.27
CA LEU A 81 20.99 -6.33 -6.06
C LEU A 81 19.76 -5.45 -5.84
N PHE A 82 19.91 -4.13 -5.91
CA PHE A 82 18.80 -3.21 -5.73
C PHE A 82 17.71 -3.41 -6.79
N LYS A 83 18.08 -3.62 -8.06
CA LYS A 83 17.12 -3.91 -9.14
C LYS A 83 16.44 -5.28 -9.04
N LEU A 84 16.90 -6.14 -8.14
CA LEU A 84 16.31 -7.44 -7.81
C LEU A 84 15.62 -7.43 -6.44
N ASP A 85 15.23 -6.24 -5.95
CA ASP A 85 14.55 -6.04 -4.66
C ASP A 85 15.36 -6.51 -3.43
N ARG A 86 16.69 -6.58 -3.54
CA ARG A 86 17.60 -6.93 -2.44
C ARG A 86 18.28 -5.68 -1.89
N SER A 87 17.49 -4.73 -1.41
CA SER A 87 17.96 -3.41 -0.97
C SER A 87 18.98 -3.44 0.17
N ASP A 88 18.78 -4.29 1.19
CA ASP A 88 19.72 -4.40 2.32
C ASP A 88 21.09 -4.93 1.88
N ASP A 89 21.09 -5.99 1.07
CA ASP A 89 22.31 -6.53 0.47
C ASP A 89 23.00 -5.48 -0.42
N ALA A 90 22.21 -4.69 -1.16
CA ALA A 90 22.73 -3.60 -1.98
C ALA A 90 23.41 -2.52 -1.13
N VAL A 91 22.82 -2.12 0.01
CA VAL A 91 23.44 -1.17 0.94
C VAL A 91 24.75 -1.72 1.50
N ILE A 92 24.75 -2.99 1.92
CA ILE A 92 25.95 -3.67 2.43
C ILE A 92 27.05 -3.65 1.36
N ALA A 93 26.72 -4.06 0.13
CA ALA A 93 27.67 -4.10 -0.97
C ALA A 93 28.19 -2.70 -1.34
N ALA A 94 27.33 -1.68 -1.44
CA ALA A 94 27.72 -0.32 -1.78
C ALA A 94 28.66 0.29 -0.72
N ARG A 95 28.35 0.12 0.58
CA ARG A 95 29.19 0.60 1.68
C ARG A 95 30.54 -0.13 1.72
N ALA A 96 30.54 -1.45 1.56
CA ALA A 96 31.77 -2.24 1.50
C ALA A 96 32.62 -1.86 0.27
N GLY A 97 31.98 -1.55 -0.86
CA GLY A 97 32.62 -1.03 -2.06
C GLY A 97 33.31 0.31 -1.79
N LEU A 98 32.58 1.29 -1.28
CA LEU A 98 33.08 2.63 -0.96
C LEU A 98 34.30 2.61 -0.01
N ALA A 99 34.31 1.73 0.99
CA ALA A 99 35.42 1.57 1.91
C ALA A 99 36.75 1.20 1.23
N LEU A 100 36.70 0.65 0.01
CA LEU A 100 37.84 0.23 -0.80
C LEU A 100 38.18 1.19 -1.96
N LEU A 101 37.45 2.30 -2.09
CA LEU A 101 37.60 3.28 -3.18
C LEU A 101 38.11 4.62 -2.63
N PRO A 102 39.44 4.85 -2.54
CA PRO A 102 40.00 6.06 -1.93
C PRO A 102 39.59 7.32 -2.71
N ALA A 103 39.16 8.36 -2.00
CA ALA A 103 38.71 9.63 -2.59
C ALA A 103 39.81 10.34 -3.42
N SER A 104 41.09 10.11 -3.09
CA SER A 104 42.23 10.70 -3.78
C SER A 104 42.52 10.11 -5.16
N ASP A 105 41.91 8.98 -5.53
CA ASP A 105 42.08 8.37 -6.85
C ASP A 105 40.98 8.89 -7.81
N PRO A 106 41.32 9.76 -8.80
CA PRO A 106 40.32 10.31 -9.72
C PRO A 106 39.78 9.25 -10.68
N THR A 107 40.50 8.16 -10.94
CA THR A 107 40.05 7.09 -11.86
C THR A 107 38.92 6.23 -11.30
N LEU A 108 38.53 6.48 -10.05
CA LEU A 108 37.44 5.82 -9.33
C LEU A 108 36.24 6.74 -9.08
N ALA A 109 36.23 7.95 -9.64
CA ALA A 109 35.18 8.94 -9.42
C ALA A 109 33.79 8.40 -9.79
N GLU A 110 33.65 7.79 -10.97
CA GLU A 110 32.39 7.21 -11.42
C GLU A 110 31.89 6.09 -10.49
N ASP A 111 32.78 5.19 -10.03
CA ASP A 111 32.38 4.10 -9.13
C ASP A 111 31.95 4.64 -7.75
N ARG A 112 32.66 5.63 -7.20
CA ARG A 112 32.21 6.32 -5.98
C ARG A 112 30.85 6.98 -6.19
N TRP A 113 30.68 7.71 -7.30
CA TRP A 113 29.41 8.34 -7.68
C TRP A 113 28.29 7.30 -7.71
N ARG A 114 28.49 6.15 -8.36
CA ARG A 114 27.48 5.07 -8.45
C ARG A 114 27.12 4.53 -7.08
N ALA A 115 28.09 4.26 -6.22
CA ALA A 115 27.82 3.73 -4.89
C ALA A 115 27.00 4.73 -4.06
N TYR A 116 27.40 6.00 -4.03
CA TYR A 116 26.64 7.05 -3.33
C TYR A 116 25.26 7.27 -3.94
N TYR A 117 25.14 7.29 -5.26
CA TYR A 117 23.87 7.47 -5.94
C TYR A 117 22.91 6.29 -5.70
N ASN A 118 23.43 5.05 -5.68
CA ASN A 118 22.65 3.86 -5.32
C ASN A 118 22.18 3.91 -3.87
N LEU A 119 23.05 4.29 -2.92
CA LEU A 119 22.67 4.51 -1.52
C LEU A 119 21.58 5.58 -1.41
N GLY A 120 21.69 6.66 -2.20
CA GLY A 120 20.68 7.71 -2.29
C GLY A 120 19.33 7.19 -2.76
N ILE A 121 19.28 6.44 -3.86
CA ILE A 121 18.02 5.88 -4.36
C ILE A 121 17.42 4.89 -3.36
N ILE A 122 18.22 4.02 -2.76
CA ILE A 122 17.71 3.05 -1.79
C ILE A 122 17.12 3.76 -0.57
N ALA A 123 17.78 4.81 -0.06
CA ALA A 123 17.26 5.60 1.04
C ALA A 123 16.01 6.39 0.64
N GLU A 124 15.95 6.93 -0.58
CA GLU A 124 14.77 7.63 -1.11
C GLU A 124 13.57 6.69 -1.22
N ASP A 125 13.75 5.49 -1.76
CA ASP A 125 12.72 4.44 -1.83
C ASP A 125 12.28 3.96 -0.43
N ALA A 126 13.20 4.01 0.54
CA ALA A 126 12.90 3.75 1.95
C ALA A 126 12.21 4.94 2.66
N LEU A 127 12.00 6.07 1.97
CA LEU A 127 11.49 7.33 2.50
C LEU A 127 12.38 7.96 3.59
N ASP A 128 13.66 7.57 3.65
CA ASP A 128 14.73 8.23 4.40
C ASP A 128 15.32 9.37 3.56
N TYR A 129 14.56 10.46 3.42
CA TYR A 129 14.98 11.58 2.58
C TYR A 129 16.18 12.34 3.14
N ALA A 130 16.44 12.23 4.44
CA ALA A 130 17.64 12.79 5.06
C ALA A 130 18.87 12.00 4.64
N GLY A 131 18.88 10.67 4.84
CA GLY A 131 19.98 9.80 4.39
C GLY A 131 20.17 9.79 2.88
N ALA A 132 19.08 9.89 2.11
CA ALA A 132 19.12 10.04 0.66
C ALA A 132 19.81 11.34 0.24
N SER A 133 19.46 12.46 0.89
CA SER A 133 20.09 13.76 0.63
C SER A 133 21.60 13.74 0.86
N ASP A 134 22.05 13.15 1.97
CA ASP A 134 23.48 13.07 2.30
C ASP A 134 24.24 12.22 1.27
N SER A 135 23.61 11.13 0.83
CA SER A 135 24.14 10.26 -0.22
C SER A 135 24.20 10.97 -1.58
N TYR A 136 23.17 11.73 -1.97
CA TYR A 136 23.17 12.49 -3.22
C TYR A 136 24.15 13.66 -3.21
N ALA A 137 24.37 14.33 -2.08
CA ALA A 137 25.41 15.33 -1.93
C ALA A 137 26.82 14.73 -2.08
N SER A 138 27.03 13.53 -1.51
CA SER A 138 28.27 12.77 -1.69
C SER A 138 28.47 12.34 -3.14
N ALA A 139 27.39 11.94 -3.82
CA ALA A 139 27.40 11.66 -5.25
C ALA A 139 27.74 12.93 -6.06
N GLU A 140 27.13 14.08 -5.78
CA GLU A 140 27.46 15.36 -6.46
C GLU A 140 28.96 15.67 -6.37
N THR A 141 29.57 15.41 -5.21
CA THR A 141 31.00 15.62 -4.98
C THR A 141 31.88 14.62 -5.74
N ALA A 142 31.44 13.37 -5.85
CA ALA A 142 32.16 12.32 -6.57
C ALA A 142 31.99 12.38 -8.10
N ALA A 143 30.98 13.12 -8.60
CA ALA A 143 30.69 13.23 -10.03
C ALA A 143 31.82 13.94 -10.79
N ASP A 144 32.33 13.30 -11.84
CA ASP A 144 33.40 13.81 -12.72
C ASP A 144 32.89 14.38 -14.06
N THR A 145 31.63 14.13 -14.41
CA THR A 145 31.00 14.68 -15.61
C THR A 145 29.81 15.59 -15.27
N PRO A 146 29.48 16.58 -16.13
CA PRO A 146 28.31 17.43 -15.93
C PRO A 146 26.99 16.66 -15.87
N ALA A 147 26.87 15.55 -16.60
CA ALA A 147 25.66 14.71 -16.59
C ALA A 147 25.45 14.02 -15.24
N LEU A 148 26.50 13.40 -14.68
CA LEU A 148 26.45 12.77 -13.36
C LEU A 148 26.19 13.81 -12.26
N LYS A 149 26.81 14.98 -12.39
CA LYS A 149 26.62 16.08 -11.44
C LYS A 149 25.19 16.63 -11.49
N ALA A 150 24.62 16.83 -12.68
CA ALA A 150 23.22 17.24 -12.83
C ALA A 150 22.25 16.20 -12.25
N ALA A 151 22.48 14.90 -12.49
CA ALA A 151 21.66 13.83 -11.91
C ALA A 151 21.67 13.87 -10.37
N SER A 152 22.84 13.98 -9.76
CA SER A 152 22.97 14.11 -8.29
C SER A 152 22.28 15.35 -7.74
N ILE A 153 22.45 16.51 -8.38
CA ILE A 153 21.83 17.77 -7.93
C ILE A 153 20.30 17.69 -8.02
N LEU A 154 19.76 17.11 -9.10
CA LEU A 154 18.30 16.98 -9.27
C LEU A 154 17.67 15.98 -8.30
N ALA A 155 18.38 14.91 -7.95
CA ALA A 155 17.95 13.96 -6.92
C ALA A 155 18.04 14.57 -5.51
N LEU A 156 19.11 15.32 -5.24
CA LEU A 156 19.25 16.12 -4.01
C LEU A 156 18.11 17.14 -3.88
N ALA A 157 17.80 17.89 -4.94
CA ALA A 157 16.69 18.85 -4.92
C ALA A 157 15.34 18.17 -4.65
N ASN A 158 15.12 16.97 -5.21
CA ASN A 158 13.89 16.20 -4.99
C ASN A 158 13.68 15.86 -3.51
N THR A 159 14.70 15.27 -2.89
CA THR A 159 14.66 14.86 -1.47
C THR A 159 14.67 16.05 -0.52
N LYS A 160 15.44 17.10 -0.84
CA LYS A 160 15.47 18.35 -0.08
C LYS A 160 14.16 19.12 -0.13
N THR A 161 13.33 18.96 -1.17
CA THR A 161 12.03 19.66 -1.25
C THR A 161 11.16 19.41 -0.01
N PHE A 162 11.27 18.23 0.62
CA PHE A 162 10.48 17.85 1.80
C PHE A 162 11.28 17.87 3.11
N THR A 163 12.59 18.09 3.07
CA THR A 163 13.42 18.09 4.30
C THR A 163 14.06 19.44 4.58
N ASP A 164 14.45 20.18 3.54
CA ASP A 164 14.97 21.55 3.60
C ASP A 164 14.72 22.26 2.25
N PRO A 165 13.56 22.92 2.10
CA PRO A 165 13.17 23.57 0.84
C PRO A 165 14.13 24.67 0.37
N ALA A 166 14.87 25.30 1.30
CA ALA A 166 15.86 26.32 0.93
C ALA A 166 17.10 25.68 0.30
N ALA A 167 17.57 24.54 0.83
CA ALA A 167 18.63 23.77 0.21
C ALA A 167 18.20 23.19 -1.16
N ALA A 168 16.92 22.81 -1.32
CA ALA A 168 16.38 22.38 -2.61
C ALA A 168 16.43 23.50 -3.66
N ASP A 169 16.02 24.71 -3.29
CA ASP A 169 16.08 25.91 -4.14
C ASP A 169 17.52 26.20 -4.59
N ALA A 170 18.46 26.19 -3.63
CA ALA A 170 19.88 26.37 -3.91
C ALA A 170 20.45 25.26 -4.81
N ALA A 171 20.00 24.01 -4.66
CA ALA A 171 20.39 22.91 -5.54
C ALA A 171 19.86 23.13 -6.96
N LEU A 172 18.61 23.54 -7.13
CA LEU A 172 18.05 23.82 -8.46
C LEU A 172 18.75 24.99 -9.16
N ALA A 173 19.10 26.05 -8.42
CA ALA A 173 19.90 27.14 -8.98
C ALA A 173 21.28 26.65 -9.49
N ARG A 174 21.93 25.72 -8.77
CA ARG A 174 23.16 25.06 -9.25
C ARG A 174 22.92 24.21 -10.49
N ALA A 175 21.83 23.46 -10.55
CA ALA A 175 21.47 22.67 -11.73
C ALA A 175 21.26 23.57 -12.96
N ASP A 176 20.52 24.68 -12.81
CA ASP A 176 20.28 25.62 -13.90
C ASP A 176 21.59 26.24 -14.41
N ALA A 177 22.48 26.66 -13.50
CA ALA A 177 23.79 27.18 -13.86
C ALA A 177 24.66 26.13 -14.58
N LEU A 178 24.65 24.88 -14.12
CA LEU A 178 25.39 23.77 -14.71
C LEU A 178 24.87 23.41 -16.11
N LEU A 179 23.56 23.45 -16.31
CA LEU A 179 22.91 23.05 -17.56
C LEU A 179 22.85 24.18 -18.59
N LYS A 180 22.94 25.46 -18.19
CA LYS A 180 22.92 26.62 -19.09
C LYS A 180 23.89 26.53 -20.29
N PRO A 181 25.18 26.14 -20.13
CA PRO A 181 26.09 25.99 -21.27
C PRO A 181 25.91 24.68 -22.04
N LEU A 182 25.11 23.73 -21.53
CA LEU A 182 24.95 22.40 -22.10
C LEU A 182 23.72 22.33 -23.01
N LYS A 183 23.84 21.58 -24.11
CA LYS A 183 22.68 21.25 -24.95
C LYS A 183 21.88 20.13 -24.30
N ALA A 184 21.09 20.46 -23.27
CA ALA A 184 20.17 19.54 -22.64
C ALA A 184 19.03 19.12 -23.59
N ASP A 185 18.69 17.84 -23.60
CA ASP A 185 17.53 17.34 -24.32
C ASP A 185 16.21 17.73 -23.64
N GLY A 186 15.08 17.49 -24.32
CA GLY A 186 13.76 17.83 -23.79
C GLY A 186 13.41 17.10 -22.49
N LYS A 187 13.90 15.86 -22.31
CA LYS A 187 13.62 15.07 -21.11
C LYS A 187 14.31 15.64 -19.88
N LEU A 188 15.58 16.02 -20.01
CA LEU A 188 16.32 16.65 -18.93
C LEU A 188 15.75 18.03 -18.57
N LYS A 189 15.39 18.84 -19.58
CA LYS A 189 14.71 20.12 -19.35
C LYS A 189 13.38 19.95 -18.64
N ALA A 190 12.57 18.98 -19.07
CA ALA A 190 11.32 18.66 -18.42
C ALA A 190 11.54 18.25 -16.96
N LEU A 191 12.54 17.40 -16.68
CA LEU A 191 12.86 16.98 -15.31
C LEU A 191 13.22 18.19 -14.42
N VAL A 192 14.07 19.10 -14.90
CA VAL A 192 14.43 20.34 -14.18
C VAL A 192 13.18 21.18 -13.89
N ALA A 193 12.35 21.41 -14.91
CA ALA A 193 11.10 22.16 -14.76
C ALA A 193 10.14 21.50 -13.77
N ARG A 194 10.02 20.16 -13.77
CA ARG A 194 9.21 19.43 -12.78
C ARG A 194 9.75 19.61 -11.36
N ARG A 195 11.06 19.59 -11.14
CA ARG A 195 11.63 19.79 -9.79
C ARG A 195 11.36 21.20 -9.26
N HIS A 196 11.49 22.22 -10.12
CA HIS A 196 11.06 23.59 -9.79
C HIS A 196 9.57 23.65 -9.47
N ALA A 197 8.73 23.02 -10.30
CA ALA A 197 7.29 22.99 -10.09
C ALA A 197 6.92 22.37 -8.73
N ILE A 198 7.45 21.19 -8.41
CA ILE A 198 7.15 20.47 -7.16
C ILE A 198 7.65 21.26 -5.94
N LEU A 199 8.84 21.86 -6.01
CA LEU A 199 9.34 22.73 -4.93
C LEU A 199 8.40 23.92 -4.68
N LEU A 200 8.05 24.64 -5.75
CA LEU A 200 7.17 25.81 -5.66
C LEU A 200 5.76 25.43 -5.18
N LEU A 201 5.24 24.28 -5.63
CA LEU A 201 3.95 23.74 -5.23
C LEU A 201 3.91 23.51 -3.71
N ASN A 202 4.95 22.90 -3.15
CA ASN A 202 5.07 22.63 -1.71
C ASN A 202 5.46 23.86 -0.87
N ARG A 203 5.86 24.97 -1.52
CA ARG A 203 6.02 26.30 -0.89
C ARG A 203 4.77 27.16 -0.97
N GLY A 204 3.67 26.66 -1.54
CA GLY A 204 2.42 27.41 -1.74
C GLY A 204 2.45 28.42 -2.89
N ALA A 205 3.52 28.42 -3.70
CA ALA A 205 3.67 29.31 -4.85
C ALA A 205 2.99 28.70 -6.10
N PHE A 206 1.66 28.60 -6.07
CA PHE A 206 0.89 27.81 -7.04
C PHE A 206 0.97 28.29 -8.49
N GLU A 207 0.88 29.60 -8.74
CA GLU A 207 1.00 30.13 -10.11
C GLU A 207 2.41 29.93 -10.71
N PRO A 208 3.51 30.27 -10.00
CA PRO A 208 4.85 29.89 -10.44
C PRO A 208 5.02 28.38 -10.67
N ALA A 209 4.53 27.55 -9.75
CA ALA A 209 4.57 26.09 -9.90
C ALA A 209 3.86 25.63 -11.17
N ARG A 210 2.69 26.20 -11.46
CA ARG A 210 1.91 25.90 -12.67
C ARG A 210 2.68 26.24 -13.93
N VAL A 211 3.36 27.40 -13.98
CA VAL A 211 4.16 27.81 -15.15
C VAL A 211 5.26 26.78 -15.44
N TYR A 212 6.01 26.36 -14.42
CA TYR A 212 7.05 25.34 -14.59
C TYR A 212 6.48 23.96 -14.96
N ALA A 213 5.35 23.56 -14.35
CA ALA A 213 4.73 22.28 -14.67
C ALA A 213 4.24 22.21 -16.13
N ILE A 214 3.69 23.31 -16.64
CA ILE A 214 3.30 23.42 -18.05
C ILE A 214 4.53 23.45 -18.97
N ASP A 215 5.60 24.13 -18.57
CA ASP A 215 6.86 24.11 -19.32
C ASP A 215 7.38 22.67 -19.44
N ALA A 216 7.37 21.89 -18.36
CA ALA A 216 7.75 20.48 -18.40
C ALA A 216 6.95 19.69 -19.46
N VAL A 217 5.63 19.88 -19.52
CA VAL A 217 4.79 19.25 -20.56
C VAL A 217 5.21 19.70 -21.96
N LYS A 218 5.53 20.98 -22.16
CA LYS A 218 6.01 21.50 -23.46
C LYS A 218 7.35 20.89 -23.85
N GLN A 219 8.29 20.75 -22.92
CA GLN A 219 9.61 20.15 -23.17
C GLN A 219 9.52 18.67 -23.55
N LEU A 220 8.44 17.97 -23.13
CA LEU A 220 8.12 16.60 -23.54
C LEU A 220 7.34 16.51 -24.86
N GLY A 221 7.10 17.62 -25.55
CA GLY A 221 6.38 17.66 -26.82
C GLY A 221 4.89 17.98 -26.72
N GLY A 222 4.39 18.33 -25.53
CA GLY A 222 3.04 18.83 -25.32
C GLY A 222 1.97 17.75 -25.13
N LEU A 223 0.73 18.09 -25.48
CA LEU A 223 -0.42 17.19 -25.41
C LEU A 223 -0.57 16.46 -26.74
N THR A 224 0.01 15.27 -26.84
CA THR A 224 -0.05 14.42 -28.04
C THR A 224 -0.88 13.16 -27.76
N SER A 225 -1.20 12.41 -28.82
CA SER A 225 -1.95 11.14 -28.71
C SER A 225 -1.10 9.96 -28.24
N GLN A 226 0.23 10.10 -28.23
CA GLN A 226 1.16 9.12 -27.67
C GLN A 226 1.61 9.61 -26.30
N THR A 227 1.59 8.74 -25.30
CA THR A 227 1.87 9.12 -23.92
C THR A 227 2.73 8.05 -23.28
N ASP A 228 3.86 8.44 -22.71
CA ASP A 228 4.67 7.59 -21.84
C ASP A 228 4.48 7.96 -20.35
N VAL A 229 5.16 7.25 -19.45
CA VAL A 229 5.04 7.49 -18.00
C VAL A 229 5.54 8.89 -17.58
N ASN A 230 6.52 9.48 -18.28
CA ASN A 230 7.00 10.83 -17.99
C ASN A 230 5.97 11.88 -18.39
N ASP A 231 5.30 11.67 -19.54
CA ASP A 231 4.19 12.51 -19.98
C ASP A 231 3.07 12.52 -18.95
N VAL A 232 2.66 11.34 -18.45
CA VAL A 232 1.64 11.22 -17.39
C VAL A 232 2.05 12.02 -16.16
N SER A 233 3.27 11.79 -15.68
CA SER A 233 3.80 12.44 -14.49
C SER A 233 3.83 13.97 -14.63
N ALA A 234 4.31 14.51 -15.77
CA ALA A 234 4.35 15.95 -16.04
C ALA A 234 2.95 16.57 -16.20
N ARG A 235 2.03 15.88 -16.91
CA ARG A 235 0.65 16.33 -17.09
C ARG A 235 -0.11 16.31 -15.76
N SER A 236 0.11 15.32 -14.91
CA SER A 236 -0.45 15.28 -13.56
C SER A 236 0.11 16.40 -12.67
N ASP A 237 1.40 16.73 -12.76
CA ASP A 237 1.99 17.89 -12.06
C ASP A 237 1.31 19.19 -12.52
N ALA A 238 1.16 19.37 -13.83
CA ALA A 238 0.47 20.52 -14.41
C ALA A 238 -1.00 20.60 -14.00
N ALA A 239 -1.69 19.46 -13.91
CA ALA A 239 -3.07 19.39 -13.47
C ALA A 239 -3.23 19.83 -12.01
N ILE A 240 -2.41 19.29 -11.10
CA ILE A 240 -2.46 19.63 -9.68
C ILE A 240 -2.09 21.12 -9.46
N ALA A 241 -1.00 21.58 -10.07
CA ALA A 241 -0.58 22.97 -9.94
C ALA A 241 -1.63 23.94 -10.51
N SER A 242 -2.25 23.61 -11.65
CA SER A 242 -3.35 24.40 -12.23
C SER A 242 -4.56 24.45 -11.32
N LEU A 243 -4.91 23.33 -10.69
CA LEU A 243 -6.06 23.27 -9.79
C LEU A 243 -5.85 24.14 -8.54
N LEU A 244 -4.68 24.02 -7.90
CA LEU A 244 -4.32 24.80 -6.71
C LEU A 244 -4.15 26.29 -7.03
N ALA A 245 -3.79 26.63 -8.27
CA ALA A 245 -3.79 28.01 -8.78
C ALA A 245 -5.19 28.52 -9.21
N GLY A 246 -6.26 27.73 -9.04
CA GLY A 246 -7.63 28.11 -9.40
C GLY A 246 -7.94 28.04 -10.90
N LYS A 247 -7.09 27.43 -11.72
CA LYS A 247 -7.26 27.26 -13.18
C LYS A 247 -7.94 25.92 -13.50
N GLN A 248 -9.21 25.81 -13.15
CA GLN A 248 -9.94 24.53 -13.20
C GLN A 248 -9.99 23.91 -14.60
N ASP A 249 -10.25 24.68 -15.66
CA ASP A 249 -10.35 24.13 -17.02
C ASP A 249 -9.00 23.62 -17.53
N GLU A 250 -7.92 24.31 -17.17
CA GLU A 250 -6.56 23.88 -17.49
C GLU A 250 -6.20 22.60 -16.72
N ALA A 251 -6.55 22.53 -15.43
CA ALA A 251 -6.37 21.34 -14.61
C ALA A 251 -7.08 20.11 -15.21
N ARG A 252 -8.34 20.27 -15.61
CA ARG A 252 -9.15 19.23 -16.24
C ARG A 252 -8.56 18.77 -17.57
N ARG A 253 -8.12 19.72 -18.41
CA ARG A 253 -7.47 19.42 -19.69
C ARG A 253 -6.23 18.56 -19.51
N TYR A 254 -5.33 18.92 -18.59
CA TYR A 254 -4.12 18.13 -18.35
C TYR A 254 -4.46 16.77 -17.75
N MET A 255 -5.37 16.71 -16.77
CA MET A 255 -5.77 15.45 -16.13
C MET A 255 -6.40 14.47 -17.14
N ALA A 256 -7.24 14.93 -18.06
CA ALA A 256 -7.86 14.08 -19.08
C ALA A 256 -6.83 13.39 -19.99
N MET A 257 -5.66 14.02 -20.17
CA MET A 257 -4.55 13.51 -20.99
C MET A 257 -3.58 12.60 -20.23
N THR A 258 -3.88 12.26 -18.98
CA THR A 258 -3.13 11.27 -18.19
C THR A 258 -3.73 9.87 -18.28
N GLY A 259 -5.01 9.77 -18.66
CA GLY A 259 -5.79 8.53 -18.56
C GLY A 259 -6.25 8.20 -17.13
N ALA A 260 -5.91 9.01 -16.12
CA ALA A 260 -6.42 8.85 -14.77
C ALA A 260 -7.95 8.95 -14.76
N GLY A 261 -8.60 7.99 -14.11
CA GLY A 261 -10.07 7.89 -14.11
C GLY A 261 -10.68 7.45 -15.45
N ARG A 262 -9.91 6.91 -16.41
CA ARG A 262 -10.43 6.32 -17.64
C ARG A 262 -9.70 5.02 -17.98
N LEU A 263 -10.29 3.87 -17.63
CA LEU A 263 -9.82 2.58 -18.11
C LEU A 263 -10.61 2.15 -19.34
N THR A 264 -9.91 1.70 -20.38
CA THR A 264 -10.56 1.19 -21.61
C THR A 264 -11.31 -0.12 -21.38
N LYS A 265 -10.90 -0.88 -20.35
CA LYS A 265 -11.57 -2.07 -19.84
C LYS A 265 -11.32 -2.17 -18.34
N GLY A 266 -12.36 -2.46 -17.56
CA GLY A 266 -12.27 -2.64 -16.11
C GLY A 266 -12.35 -1.35 -15.31
N GLU A 267 -12.17 -1.45 -14.00
CA GLU A 267 -12.23 -0.35 -13.04
C GLU A 267 -10.89 -0.22 -12.31
N PHE A 268 -10.49 1.00 -11.97
CA PHE A 268 -9.35 1.20 -11.07
C PHE A 268 -9.84 0.94 -9.65
N ASP A 269 -9.93 -0.33 -9.32
CA ASP A 269 -10.40 -0.77 -8.01
C ASP A 269 -9.38 -0.39 -6.93
N PRO A 270 -9.86 0.11 -5.78
CA PRO A 270 -9.03 0.31 -4.60
C PRO A 270 -8.30 -0.97 -4.19
N ALA A 271 -7.16 -0.81 -3.53
CA ALA A 271 -6.39 -1.91 -2.97
C ALA A 271 -7.22 -2.70 -1.94
N VAL A 272 -6.94 -4.00 -1.79
CA VAL A 272 -7.55 -4.81 -0.70
C VAL A 272 -7.11 -4.36 0.68
N GLN A 273 -5.91 -3.79 0.78
CA GLN A 273 -5.38 -3.13 1.97
C GLN A 273 -5.03 -1.69 1.60
N MET A 274 -5.84 -0.73 2.06
CA MET A 274 -5.72 0.69 1.67
C MET A 274 -6.11 1.62 2.82
N ASP A 275 -5.37 1.51 3.91
CA ASP A 275 -5.61 2.30 5.12
C ASP A 275 -4.82 3.60 5.12
N VAL A 276 -5.45 4.63 5.67
CA VAL A 276 -4.84 5.95 5.88
C VAL A 276 -4.24 5.99 7.29
N PRO A 277 -3.14 6.73 7.51
CA PRO A 277 -2.53 6.82 8.83
C PRO A 277 -3.50 7.53 9.79
N PRO A 278 -3.50 7.20 11.09
CA PRO A 278 -4.27 7.95 12.08
C PRO A 278 -3.77 9.40 12.17
N CYS A 279 -4.66 10.33 12.51
CA CYS A 279 -4.26 11.68 12.88
C CYS A 279 -3.50 11.66 14.22
N GLY A 280 -2.56 12.60 14.41
CA GLY A 280 -1.57 12.60 15.48
C GLY A 280 -0.29 11.84 15.07
N GLY A 281 0.27 11.06 16.00
CA GLY A 281 1.52 10.31 15.78
C GLY A 281 2.76 11.20 15.78
N GLU A 282 3.89 10.65 15.32
CA GLU A 282 5.20 11.33 15.35
C GLU A 282 5.24 12.58 14.44
N ALA A 283 4.48 12.58 13.34
CA ALA A 283 4.36 13.71 12.43
C ALA A 283 3.28 14.73 12.85
N ASP A 284 2.60 14.52 13.99
CA ASP A 284 1.49 15.35 14.48
C ASP A 284 0.44 15.65 13.40
N LEU A 285 0.02 14.61 12.67
CA LEU A 285 -0.89 14.76 11.52
C LEU A 285 -2.23 15.36 11.95
N ARG A 286 -2.59 16.52 11.43
CA ARG A 286 -3.85 17.19 11.75
C ARG A 286 -4.93 16.78 10.77
N PRO A 287 -6.23 16.81 11.15
CA PRO A 287 -7.32 16.42 10.27
C PRO A 287 -7.41 17.20 8.94
N ALA A 288 -6.87 18.41 8.90
CA ALA A 288 -6.81 19.28 7.73
C ALA A 288 -5.56 19.05 6.87
N ASP A 289 -4.55 18.38 7.40
CA ASP A 289 -3.34 18.05 6.63
C ASP A 289 -3.69 17.06 5.53
N MET A 290 -3.06 17.25 4.38
CA MET A 290 -3.33 16.48 3.17
C MET A 290 -2.05 16.21 2.40
N ALA A 291 -2.02 15.13 1.64
CA ALA A 291 -0.98 14.90 0.65
C ALA A 291 -1.54 14.33 -0.64
N VAL A 292 -0.84 14.58 -1.74
CA VAL A 292 -0.95 13.79 -2.97
C VAL A 292 0.32 12.95 -3.07
N VAL A 293 0.14 11.64 -3.08
CA VAL A 293 1.24 10.66 -3.16
C VAL A 293 1.15 9.96 -4.51
N GLU A 294 2.29 9.89 -5.21
CA GLU A 294 2.50 9.10 -6.42
C GLU A 294 3.12 7.74 -6.06
N PHE A 295 2.69 6.68 -6.73
CA PHE A 295 3.26 5.34 -6.53
C PHE A 295 3.05 4.45 -7.76
N THR A 296 3.69 3.27 -7.73
CA THR A 296 3.55 2.21 -8.73
C THR A 296 3.03 0.94 -8.08
N ILE A 297 2.14 0.21 -8.76
CA ILE A 297 1.65 -1.11 -8.35
C ILE A 297 2.45 -2.19 -9.09
N GLY A 298 3.26 -2.96 -8.35
CA GLY A 298 4.03 -4.08 -8.88
C GLY A 298 3.17 -5.22 -9.42
N ASP A 299 3.78 -6.12 -10.19
CA ASP A 299 3.10 -7.33 -10.72
C ASP A 299 2.66 -8.29 -9.60
N ASP A 300 3.31 -8.18 -8.44
CA ASP A 300 3.07 -8.89 -7.19
C ASP A 300 2.04 -8.19 -6.28
N GLY A 301 1.52 -7.04 -6.69
CA GLY A 301 0.58 -6.24 -5.90
C GLY A 301 1.22 -5.39 -4.80
N VAL A 302 2.56 -5.39 -4.72
CA VAL A 302 3.33 -4.55 -3.80
C VAL A 302 3.46 -3.14 -4.36
N VAL A 303 3.32 -2.14 -3.49
CA VAL A 303 3.55 -0.75 -3.84
C VAL A 303 5.04 -0.42 -3.92
N ARG A 304 5.44 0.27 -4.98
CA ARG A 304 6.84 0.63 -5.33
C ARG A 304 6.94 2.08 -5.76
N ASN A 305 8.16 2.64 -5.74
CA ASN A 305 8.45 4.01 -6.19
C ASN A 305 7.51 5.07 -5.56
N VAL A 306 7.31 4.99 -4.24
CA VAL A 306 6.40 5.91 -3.54
C VAL A 306 7.06 7.27 -3.39
N ALA A 307 6.39 8.33 -3.83
CA ALA A 307 6.89 9.69 -3.72
C ALA A 307 5.76 10.67 -3.38
N PRO A 308 5.95 11.56 -2.37
CA PRO A 308 5.07 12.70 -2.19
C PRO A 308 5.22 13.67 -3.37
N ILE A 309 4.09 14.20 -3.85
CA ILE A 309 4.04 15.23 -4.90
C ILE A 309 3.68 16.59 -4.31
N TYR A 310 2.72 16.59 -3.39
CA TYR A 310 2.22 17.79 -2.73
C TYR A 310 1.79 17.46 -1.31
N ALA A 311 2.03 18.35 -0.35
CA ALA A 311 1.40 18.29 0.96
C ALA A 311 1.01 19.67 1.50
N ALA A 312 -0.22 19.77 1.98
CA ALA A 312 -0.62 20.86 2.87
C ALA A 312 -0.31 20.42 4.31
N GLY A 313 0.78 20.93 4.86
CA GLY A 313 1.31 20.50 6.17
C GLY A 313 2.84 20.42 6.24
N GLY A 314 3.53 20.59 5.10
CA GLY A 314 4.98 20.54 5.03
C GLY A 314 5.52 19.13 4.78
N GLY A 315 6.84 18.98 4.75
CA GLY A 315 7.46 17.75 4.27
C GLY A 315 7.41 16.57 5.24
N ALA A 316 7.38 16.78 6.55
CA ALA A 316 7.16 15.70 7.53
C ALA A 316 5.80 15.03 7.33
N VAL A 317 4.74 15.84 7.12
CA VAL A 317 3.39 15.38 6.77
C VAL A 317 3.42 14.59 5.45
N ALA A 318 4.11 15.12 4.43
CA ALA A 318 4.21 14.47 3.12
C ALA A 318 4.83 13.06 3.22
N LEU A 319 5.91 12.93 4.00
CA LEU A 319 6.61 11.66 4.18
C LEU A 319 5.79 10.65 4.99
N GLU A 320 5.01 11.10 5.97
CA GLU A 320 4.16 10.19 6.74
C GLU A 320 3.02 9.60 5.91
N PHE A 321 2.39 10.41 5.05
CA PHE A 321 1.43 9.88 4.10
C PHE A 321 2.07 8.93 3.09
N ALA A 322 3.28 9.22 2.61
CA ALA A 322 4.01 8.33 1.72
C ALA A 322 4.32 6.97 2.39
N ARG A 323 4.67 6.96 3.69
CA ARG A 323 4.89 5.71 4.44
C ARG A 323 3.64 4.85 4.47
N ALA A 324 2.48 5.43 4.74
CA ALA A 324 1.22 4.70 4.76
C ALA A 324 0.87 4.08 3.38
N VAL A 325 1.18 4.77 2.28
CA VAL A 325 0.98 4.24 0.91
C VAL A 325 1.85 3.01 0.63
N ARG A 326 3.05 2.96 1.21
CA ARG A 326 3.97 1.82 1.04
C ARG A 326 3.43 0.52 1.65
N ASP A 327 2.48 0.64 2.58
CA ASP A 327 1.83 -0.49 3.25
C ASP A 327 0.52 -0.91 2.54
N TRP A 328 0.19 -0.34 1.38
CA TRP A 328 -0.96 -0.76 0.59
C TRP A 328 -0.67 -2.01 -0.23
N SER A 329 -1.71 -2.82 -0.46
CA SER A 329 -1.59 -4.10 -1.16
C SER A 329 -2.75 -4.36 -2.11
N TRP A 330 -2.43 -4.88 -3.29
CA TRP A 330 -3.39 -5.46 -4.24
C TRP A 330 -3.24 -6.97 -4.29
N THR A 331 -4.32 -7.68 -4.58
CA THR A 331 -4.22 -9.12 -4.90
C THR A 331 -3.63 -9.32 -6.30
N PRO A 332 -2.98 -10.46 -6.58
CA PRO A 332 -2.54 -10.79 -7.94
C PRO A 332 -3.65 -10.75 -8.99
N GLU A 333 -4.89 -11.08 -8.61
CA GLU A 333 -6.06 -11.02 -9.48
C GLU A 333 -6.45 -9.58 -9.83
N GLN A 334 -6.42 -8.66 -8.85
CA GLN A 334 -6.65 -7.25 -9.10
C GLN A 334 -5.57 -6.68 -10.05
N VAL A 335 -4.30 -7.01 -9.82
CA VAL A 335 -3.19 -6.56 -10.65
C VAL A 335 -3.33 -7.04 -12.10
N LYS A 336 -3.72 -8.31 -12.30
CA LYS A 336 -3.96 -8.87 -13.64
C LYS A 336 -5.09 -8.17 -14.41
N ALA A 337 -6.09 -7.64 -13.70
CA ALA A 337 -7.18 -6.88 -14.31
C ALA A 337 -6.79 -5.45 -14.70
N LEU A 338 -5.68 -4.92 -14.14
CA LEU A 338 -5.18 -3.58 -14.40
C LEU A 338 -4.11 -3.58 -15.51
N PRO A 339 -4.34 -2.87 -16.63
CA PRO A 339 -3.30 -2.78 -17.66
C PRO A 339 -2.03 -2.12 -17.09
N ALA A 340 -0.87 -2.65 -17.46
CA ALA A 340 0.42 -2.26 -16.87
C ALA A 340 0.67 -0.74 -16.86
N PHE A 341 0.32 -0.04 -17.94
CA PHE A 341 0.48 1.42 -18.03
C PHE A 341 -0.22 2.17 -16.89
N PHE A 342 -1.43 1.77 -16.50
CA PHE A 342 -2.22 2.42 -15.44
C PHE A 342 -1.78 2.05 -14.03
N ARG A 343 -0.84 1.12 -13.89
CA ARG A 343 -0.23 0.77 -12.60
C ARG A 343 0.94 1.67 -12.24
N TYR A 344 1.48 2.43 -13.19
CA TYR A 344 2.57 3.38 -12.97
C TYR A 344 2.04 4.78 -12.67
N ASN A 345 2.75 5.50 -11.80
CA ASN A 345 2.48 6.90 -11.47
C ASN A 345 1.03 7.16 -11.02
N VAL A 346 0.44 6.20 -10.31
CA VAL A 346 -0.88 6.35 -9.70
C VAL A 346 -0.77 7.45 -8.65
N ARG A 347 -1.71 8.41 -8.67
CA ARG A 347 -1.76 9.49 -7.67
C ARG A 347 -3.06 9.46 -6.90
N VAL A 348 -2.95 9.51 -5.58
CA VAL A 348 -4.11 9.55 -4.67
C VAL A 348 -3.98 10.75 -3.74
N GLU A 349 -5.08 11.47 -3.56
CA GLU A 349 -5.20 12.48 -2.50
C GLU A 349 -5.55 11.79 -1.18
N MET A 350 -4.85 12.15 -0.10
CA MET A 350 -4.95 11.49 1.19
C MET A 350 -5.07 12.50 2.33
N ARG A 351 -5.81 12.13 3.38
CA ARG A 351 -5.82 12.78 4.70
C ARG A 351 -5.75 11.71 5.78
N CYS A 352 -5.28 12.08 6.97
CA CYS A 352 -5.20 11.16 8.10
C CYS A 352 -6.59 10.75 8.59
N SER A 353 -6.70 9.64 9.29
CA SER A 353 -7.93 9.11 9.89
C SER A 353 -8.18 9.69 11.29
N THR A 354 -9.40 10.17 11.54
CA THR A 354 -9.89 10.56 12.87
C THR A 354 -10.76 9.47 13.46
N LEU A 355 -10.86 8.32 12.80
CA LEU A 355 -11.63 7.19 13.30
C LEU A 355 -10.96 6.66 14.55
N PHE A 356 -11.72 6.62 15.63
CA PHE A 356 -11.37 5.80 16.77
C PHE A 356 -11.63 4.34 16.40
N GLU A 357 -10.62 3.48 16.57
CA GLU A 357 -10.73 2.06 16.24
C GLU A 357 -11.72 1.37 17.18
N ARG A 358 -12.74 0.71 16.61
CA ARG A 358 -13.63 -0.18 17.36
C ARG A 358 -13.21 -1.62 17.08
N PRO A 359 -12.72 -2.38 18.08
CA PRO A 359 -12.46 -3.78 17.87
C PRO A 359 -13.73 -4.48 17.39
N SER A 360 -13.65 -5.20 16.28
CA SER A 360 -14.73 -6.09 15.86
C SER A 360 -14.87 -7.25 16.83
N ILE A 361 -16.00 -7.97 16.76
CA ILE A 361 -16.16 -9.22 17.51
C ILE A 361 -15.07 -10.23 17.13
N THR A 362 -14.66 -10.26 15.85
CA THR A 362 -13.57 -11.14 15.40
C THR A 362 -12.23 -10.74 16.02
N LYS A 363 -11.88 -9.44 16.06
CA LYS A 363 -10.66 -8.96 16.72
C LYS A 363 -10.60 -9.32 18.21
N PHE A 364 -11.76 -9.38 18.89
CA PHE A 364 -11.85 -9.90 20.25
C PHE A 364 -11.52 -11.41 20.32
N LEU A 365 -12.07 -12.23 19.42
CA LEU A 365 -11.75 -13.67 19.34
C LEU A 365 -10.26 -13.93 18.97
N ASP A 366 -9.68 -13.05 18.18
CA ASP A 366 -8.28 -13.12 17.77
C ASP A 366 -7.32 -12.91 18.96
N SER A 367 -7.71 -12.05 19.91
CA SER A 367 -6.96 -11.88 21.17
C SER A 367 -6.98 -13.11 22.07
N ASP A 368 -8.10 -13.86 22.09
CA ASP A 368 -8.20 -15.14 22.79
C ASP A 368 -7.33 -16.22 22.12
N MET A 369 -7.25 -16.22 20.79
CA MET A 369 -6.32 -17.09 20.04
C MET A 369 -4.87 -16.80 20.38
N ALA A 370 -4.48 -15.52 20.39
CA ALA A 370 -3.12 -15.10 20.77
C ALA A 370 -2.76 -15.58 22.19
N THR A 371 -3.65 -15.30 23.16
CA THR A 371 -3.47 -15.71 24.57
C THR A 371 -3.33 -17.22 24.71
N TRP A 372 -4.13 -17.99 23.98
CA TRP A 372 -4.03 -19.45 24.01
C TRP A 372 -2.72 -19.96 23.39
N LEU A 373 -2.27 -19.40 22.27
CA LEU A 373 -1.00 -19.76 21.66
C LEU A 373 0.18 -19.44 22.59
N GLU A 374 0.14 -18.31 23.30
CA GLU A 374 1.13 -17.94 24.31
C GLU A 374 1.20 -18.98 25.43
N SER A 375 0.06 -19.48 25.89
CA SER A 375 0.00 -20.57 26.89
C SER A 375 0.66 -21.89 26.40
N LYS A 376 0.85 -22.04 25.08
CA LYS A 376 1.52 -23.17 24.43
C LYS A 376 2.98 -22.86 24.07
N GLY A 377 3.52 -21.71 24.49
CA GLY A 377 4.88 -21.28 24.18
C GLY A 377 5.07 -20.82 22.72
N LEU A 378 3.97 -20.47 22.05
CA LEU A 378 3.96 -19.92 20.70
C LEU A 378 3.51 -18.47 20.76
N SER A 379 3.93 -17.66 19.79
CA SER A 379 3.43 -16.30 19.64
C SER A 379 2.80 -16.16 18.26
N LEU A 380 1.65 -15.50 18.18
CA LEU A 380 1.30 -14.82 16.93
C LEU A 380 2.28 -13.66 16.80
N PRO A 381 3.06 -13.56 15.70
CA PRO A 381 3.82 -12.35 15.46
C PRO A 381 2.85 -11.18 15.51
N SER A 382 3.22 -10.12 16.25
CA SER A 382 2.47 -8.87 16.22
C SER A 382 2.20 -8.48 14.77
N GLU A 383 1.05 -7.88 14.48
CA GLU A 383 0.83 -7.21 13.19
C GLU A 383 2.01 -6.27 12.95
N GLU A 384 2.98 -6.73 12.17
CA GLU A 384 4.05 -5.86 11.71
C GLU A 384 3.41 -4.86 10.78
N ARG A 385 3.57 -3.57 11.05
CA ARG A 385 3.23 -2.53 10.07
C ARG A 385 3.90 -2.89 8.75
N GLY A 386 3.11 -3.03 7.69
CA GLY A 386 3.61 -3.44 6.39
C GLY A 386 2.51 -3.90 5.44
N ALA A 387 2.84 -3.92 4.15
CA ALA A 387 1.98 -4.44 3.09
C ALA A 387 1.79 -5.96 3.20
N ASP A 388 0.55 -6.42 3.22
CA ASP A 388 0.14 -7.82 3.14
C ASP A 388 0.74 -8.55 1.92
N ALA A 389 0.87 -7.86 0.77
CA ALA A 389 1.52 -8.39 -0.43
C ALA A 389 3.00 -8.74 -0.22
N VAL A 390 3.69 -8.03 0.69
CA VAL A 390 5.07 -8.34 1.08
C VAL A 390 5.06 -9.46 2.12
N SER A 391 4.19 -9.35 3.13
CA SER A 391 4.12 -10.30 4.25
C SER A 391 3.75 -11.72 3.84
N VAL A 392 2.93 -11.91 2.80
CA VAL A 392 2.46 -13.23 2.36
C VAL A 392 3.61 -14.18 1.97
N VAL A 393 4.68 -13.65 1.37
CA VAL A 393 5.85 -14.45 0.97
C VAL A 393 6.54 -15.04 2.20
N ARG A 394 6.78 -14.19 3.21
CA ARG A 394 7.39 -14.61 4.48
C ARG A 394 6.49 -15.55 5.27
N GLN A 395 5.18 -15.27 5.32
CA GLN A 395 4.21 -16.11 6.03
C GLN A 395 4.15 -17.52 5.41
N ARG A 396 4.19 -17.64 4.07
CA ARG A 396 4.31 -18.93 3.38
C ARG A 396 5.62 -19.64 3.70
N ALA A 397 6.74 -18.93 3.68
CA ALA A 397 8.03 -19.51 4.05
C ALA A 397 8.06 -20.00 5.51
N ALA A 398 7.46 -19.24 6.44
CA ALA A 398 7.33 -19.61 7.85
C ALA A 398 6.46 -20.87 8.02
N LEU A 399 5.37 -20.98 7.25
CA LEU A 399 4.56 -22.20 7.21
C LEU A 399 5.39 -23.39 6.75
N THR A 400 6.07 -23.30 5.61
CA THR A 400 6.92 -24.39 5.10
C THR A 400 8.02 -24.79 6.09
N ALA A 401 8.66 -23.82 6.75
CA ALA A 401 9.68 -24.10 7.77
C ALA A 401 9.10 -24.81 9.00
N ALA A 402 7.94 -24.39 9.49
CA ALA A 402 7.25 -25.04 10.61
C ALA A 402 6.86 -26.49 10.28
N GLU A 403 6.34 -26.71 9.06
CA GLU A 403 5.98 -28.03 8.55
C GLU A 403 7.19 -28.96 8.44
N ALA A 404 8.29 -28.47 7.89
CA ALA A 404 9.51 -29.26 7.74
C ALA A 404 10.10 -29.67 9.11
N LYS A 405 10.00 -28.80 10.11
CA LYS A 405 10.56 -29.04 11.45
C LYS A 405 9.70 -29.96 12.31
N SER A 406 8.38 -29.77 12.30
CA SER A 406 7.48 -30.38 13.30
C SER A 406 6.33 -31.17 12.68
N GLY A 407 6.21 -31.19 11.36
CA GLY A 407 5.12 -31.83 10.62
C GLY A 407 3.93 -30.89 10.35
N PRO A 408 3.13 -31.19 9.31
CA PRO A 408 2.06 -30.31 8.83
C PRO A 408 0.84 -30.19 9.73
N THR A 409 0.67 -31.08 10.70
CA THR A 409 -0.45 -31.08 11.66
C THR A 409 -0.03 -30.60 13.05
N SER A 410 1.24 -30.18 13.22
CA SER A 410 1.73 -29.74 14.52
C SER A 410 1.18 -28.36 14.89
N ILE A 411 1.10 -28.07 16.19
CA ILE A 411 0.71 -26.76 16.69
C ILE A 411 1.65 -25.63 16.23
N ALA A 412 2.92 -25.94 15.92
CA ALA A 412 3.87 -24.95 15.41
C ALA A 412 3.50 -24.43 14.01
N ALA A 413 2.69 -25.16 13.24
CA ALA A 413 2.17 -24.68 11.95
C ALA A 413 0.99 -23.71 12.12
N LEU A 414 0.38 -23.63 13.31
CA LEU A 414 -0.84 -22.84 13.52
C LEU A 414 -0.61 -21.32 13.42
N PRO A 415 0.44 -20.71 14.03
CA PRO A 415 0.69 -19.28 13.87
C PRO A 415 0.81 -18.81 12.41
N PRO A 416 1.65 -19.41 11.53
CA PRO A 416 1.74 -18.95 10.15
C PRO A 416 0.47 -19.26 9.33
N LEU A 417 -0.25 -20.36 9.62
CA LEU A 417 -1.57 -20.61 9.01
C LEU A 417 -2.57 -19.52 9.37
N TYR A 418 -2.62 -19.15 10.65
CA TYR A 418 -3.53 -18.11 11.15
C TYR A 418 -3.21 -16.74 10.52
N GLN A 419 -1.93 -16.41 10.34
CA GLN A 419 -1.52 -15.21 9.63
C GLN A 419 -1.96 -15.21 8.16
N LEU A 420 -1.80 -16.34 7.45
CA LEU A 420 -2.22 -16.44 6.04
C LEU A 420 -3.74 -16.36 5.88
N VAL A 421 -4.51 -16.91 6.83
CA VAL A 421 -5.99 -16.83 6.80
C VAL A 421 -6.48 -15.38 6.90
N ASN A 422 -5.78 -14.54 7.65
CA ASN A 422 -6.12 -13.14 7.89
C ASN A 422 -5.40 -12.15 6.96
N ASN A 423 -4.55 -12.63 6.06
CA ASN A 423 -3.84 -11.79 5.09
C ASN A 423 -4.78 -11.43 3.92
N ALA A 424 -4.96 -10.14 3.65
CA ALA A 424 -5.93 -9.63 2.66
C ALA A 424 -5.59 -10.00 1.21
N VAL A 425 -4.33 -10.37 0.91
CA VAL A 425 -3.93 -10.81 -0.44
C VAL A 425 -4.12 -12.31 -0.67
N VAL A 426 -4.39 -13.10 0.37
CA VAL A 426 -4.69 -14.53 0.22
C VAL A 426 -6.12 -14.68 -0.28
N GLY A 427 -6.26 -15.30 -1.46
CA GLY A 427 -7.56 -15.45 -2.11
C GLY A 427 -8.51 -16.34 -1.31
N ARG A 428 -9.82 -16.06 -1.40
CA ARG A 428 -10.88 -16.75 -0.63
C ARG A 428 -10.73 -18.28 -0.58
N GLU A 429 -10.52 -18.92 -1.72
CA GLU A 429 -10.42 -20.39 -1.81
C GLU A 429 -9.20 -20.94 -1.06
N GLU A 430 -8.06 -20.27 -1.18
CA GLU A 430 -6.85 -20.61 -0.42
C GLU A 430 -7.07 -20.37 1.07
N SER A 431 -7.64 -19.21 1.46
CA SER A 431 -8.00 -18.93 2.85
C SER A 431 -8.93 -20.00 3.43
N ASN A 432 -9.87 -20.55 2.65
CA ASN A 432 -10.74 -21.63 3.12
C ASN A 432 -9.97 -22.91 3.44
N VAL A 433 -9.08 -23.32 2.56
CA VAL A 433 -8.24 -24.52 2.74
C VAL A 433 -7.35 -24.35 3.98
N LEU A 434 -6.70 -23.19 4.10
CA LEU A 434 -5.82 -22.88 5.22
C LEU A 434 -6.60 -22.79 6.54
N ALA A 435 -7.78 -22.14 6.56
CA ALA A 435 -8.61 -22.01 7.75
C ALA A 435 -9.12 -23.36 8.24
N ARG A 436 -9.53 -24.28 7.35
CA ARG A 436 -9.95 -25.63 7.74
C ARG A 436 -8.82 -26.41 8.38
N ARG A 437 -7.62 -26.29 7.82
CA ARG A 437 -6.42 -26.94 8.35
C ARG A 437 -6.03 -26.36 9.72
N ALA A 438 -6.03 -25.04 9.84
CA ALA A 438 -5.77 -24.34 11.09
C ALA A 438 -6.78 -24.77 12.17
N LEU A 439 -8.07 -24.83 11.81
CA LEU A 439 -9.14 -25.27 12.71
C LEU A 439 -8.93 -26.70 13.19
N ALA A 440 -8.59 -27.63 12.28
CA ALA A 440 -8.32 -29.03 12.65
C ALA A 440 -7.13 -29.16 13.61
N ILE A 441 -6.06 -28.37 13.41
CA ILE A 441 -4.92 -28.33 14.32
C ILE A 441 -5.34 -27.76 15.68
N ALA A 442 -6.08 -26.65 15.70
CA ALA A 442 -6.56 -26.03 16.92
C ALA A 442 -7.45 -27.00 17.74
N GLU A 443 -8.35 -27.72 17.08
CA GLU A 443 -9.20 -28.75 17.68
C GLU A 443 -8.38 -29.89 18.28
N ALA A 444 -7.42 -30.44 17.53
CA ALA A 444 -6.57 -31.54 17.99
C ALA A 444 -5.70 -31.15 19.20
N GLN A 445 -5.42 -29.86 19.37
CA GLN A 445 -4.57 -29.33 20.45
C GLN A 445 -5.38 -28.79 21.64
N GLY A 446 -6.70 -28.96 21.62
CA GLY A 446 -7.59 -28.54 22.70
C GLY A 446 -7.70 -27.02 22.80
N ALA A 447 -7.81 -26.32 21.67
CA ALA A 447 -8.07 -24.89 21.67
C ALA A 447 -9.36 -24.55 22.44
N PRO A 448 -9.37 -23.47 23.24
CA PRO A 448 -10.58 -23.02 23.91
C PRO A 448 -11.66 -22.64 22.89
N PRO A 449 -12.96 -22.70 23.26
CA PRO A 449 -14.06 -22.46 22.33
C PRO A 449 -13.96 -21.13 21.55
N THR A 450 -13.52 -20.04 22.18
CA THR A 450 -13.42 -18.73 21.53
C THR A 450 -12.26 -18.64 20.52
N ALA A 451 -11.11 -19.27 20.82
CA ALA A 451 -10.01 -19.38 19.85
C ALA A 451 -10.41 -20.25 18.65
N ARG A 452 -11.07 -21.39 18.90
CA ARG A 452 -11.59 -22.26 17.84
C ARG A 452 -12.62 -21.51 16.95
N LEU A 453 -13.47 -20.70 17.59
CA LEU A 453 -14.54 -19.96 16.91
C LEU A 453 -14.00 -18.96 15.86
N SER A 454 -12.88 -18.26 16.13
CA SER A 454 -12.27 -17.34 15.14
C SER A 454 -12.01 -18.07 13.81
N LEU A 455 -11.39 -19.25 13.86
CA LEU A 455 -11.09 -20.07 12.69
C LEU A 455 -12.35 -20.67 12.02
N ASP A 456 -13.33 -21.12 12.80
CA ASP A 456 -14.58 -21.69 12.27
C ASP A 456 -15.42 -20.62 11.54
N ILE A 457 -15.40 -19.38 12.02
CA ILE A 457 -15.96 -18.22 11.30
C ILE A 457 -15.21 -18.03 9.98
N SER A 458 -13.87 -17.99 9.99
CA SER A 458 -13.08 -17.85 8.76
C SER A 458 -13.39 -18.97 7.75
N VAL A 459 -13.54 -20.23 8.19
CA VAL A 459 -13.95 -21.37 7.33
C VAL A 459 -15.32 -21.14 6.69
N ARG A 460 -16.28 -20.59 7.44
CA ARG A 460 -17.64 -20.36 6.94
C ARG A 460 -17.73 -19.17 5.99
N GLU A 461 -17.03 -18.08 6.31
CA GLU A 461 -17.02 -16.87 5.49
C GLU A 461 -16.31 -17.12 4.16
N SER A 462 -15.18 -17.82 4.19
CA SER A 462 -14.42 -18.18 2.98
C SER A 462 -15.06 -19.32 2.18
N GLY A 463 -15.94 -20.13 2.79
CA GLY A 463 -16.61 -21.25 2.13
C GLY A 463 -17.75 -20.86 1.18
N SER A 464 -18.06 -19.56 1.04
CA SER A 464 -19.15 -19.08 0.19
C SER A 464 -18.76 -17.84 -0.61
N THR A 465 -19.03 -17.87 -1.92
CA THR A 465 -18.97 -16.70 -2.81
C THR A 465 -20.03 -15.64 -2.49
N ASP A 466 -21.12 -16.06 -1.86
CA ASP A 466 -22.34 -15.29 -1.67
C ASP A 466 -22.53 -14.85 -0.20
N SER A 467 -21.47 -14.89 0.60
CA SER A 467 -21.49 -14.48 2.01
C SER A 467 -21.96 -13.03 2.22
N TRP A 468 -21.86 -12.19 1.18
CA TRP A 468 -22.37 -10.82 1.13
C TRP A 468 -23.90 -10.72 0.99
N LYS A 469 -24.58 -11.75 0.49
CA LYS A 469 -26.05 -11.73 0.32
C LYS A 469 -26.75 -11.88 1.66
N ASP A 470 -27.81 -11.10 1.84
CA ASP A 470 -28.69 -11.16 3.01
C ASP A 470 -29.14 -12.61 3.29
N GLY A 471 -28.94 -13.05 4.53
CA GLY A 471 -29.32 -14.38 5.00
C GLY A 471 -28.34 -15.52 4.68
N THR A 472 -27.40 -15.37 3.73
CA THR A 472 -26.37 -16.40 3.47
C THR A 472 -25.42 -16.54 4.65
N TYR A 473 -24.95 -15.42 5.19
CA TYR A 473 -24.13 -15.41 6.40
C TYR A 473 -24.84 -16.13 7.57
N ALA A 474 -26.10 -15.78 7.80
CA ALA A 474 -26.90 -16.40 8.86
C ALA A 474 -27.03 -17.92 8.65
N ARG A 475 -27.24 -18.40 7.41
CA ARG A 475 -27.28 -19.85 7.12
C ARG A 475 -25.94 -20.53 7.42
N ALA A 476 -24.83 -19.87 7.11
CA ALA A 476 -23.50 -20.43 7.36
C ALA A 476 -23.17 -20.48 8.86
N VAL A 477 -23.55 -19.45 9.63
CA VAL A 477 -23.13 -19.29 11.03
C VAL A 477 -24.15 -19.87 12.04
N THR A 478 -25.45 -19.87 11.76
CA THR A 478 -26.50 -20.40 12.67
C THR A 478 -26.20 -21.83 13.17
N PRO A 479 -25.72 -22.79 12.35
CA PRO A 479 -25.42 -24.14 12.82
C PRO A 479 -24.38 -24.20 13.94
N LEU A 480 -23.52 -23.19 14.09
CA LEU A 480 -22.55 -23.11 15.19
C LEU A 480 -23.20 -23.08 16.57
N LEU A 481 -24.40 -22.52 16.69
CA LEU A 481 -25.13 -22.48 17.96
C LEU A 481 -25.50 -23.88 18.49
N SER A 482 -25.51 -24.88 17.63
CA SER A 482 -25.81 -26.28 18.00
C SER A 482 -24.55 -27.14 18.12
N VAL A 483 -23.36 -26.62 17.81
CA VAL A 483 -22.11 -27.39 17.99
C VAL A 483 -21.78 -27.41 19.48
N PRO A 484 -21.62 -28.58 20.12
CA PRO A 484 -21.52 -28.69 21.59
C PRO A 484 -20.44 -27.81 22.23
N VAL A 485 -19.28 -27.64 21.57
CA VAL A 485 -18.17 -26.82 22.09
C VAL A 485 -18.56 -25.34 22.24
N TYR A 486 -19.38 -24.81 21.34
CA TYR A 486 -19.82 -23.42 21.38
C TYR A 486 -21.12 -23.26 22.16
N ALA A 487 -22.04 -24.22 22.05
CA ALA A 487 -23.32 -24.20 22.76
C ALA A 487 -23.14 -24.18 24.29
N ASN A 488 -22.11 -24.87 24.79
CA ASN A 488 -21.77 -24.98 26.21
C ASN A 488 -20.85 -23.85 26.71
N ASP A 489 -20.33 -23.00 25.83
CA ASP A 489 -19.48 -21.86 26.20
C ASP A 489 -20.25 -20.54 26.03
N PRO A 490 -20.54 -19.81 27.13
CA PRO A 490 -21.39 -18.63 27.06
C PRO A 490 -20.77 -17.48 26.24
N LYS A 491 -19.44 -17.37 26.20
CA LYS A 491 -18.75 -16.33 25.41
C LYS A 491 -18.82 -16.65 23.93
N ALA A 492 -18.47 -17.87 23.53
CA ALA A 492 -18.53 -18.30 22.13
C ALA A 492 -19.96 -18.24 21.58
N ARG A 493 -20.95 -18.75 22.35
CA ARG A 493 -22.37 -18.65 21.97
C ARG A 493 -22.81 -17.20 21.78
N SER A 494 -22.43 -16.32 22.70
CA SER A 494 -22.79 -14.90 22.64
C SER A 494 -22.13 -14.17 21.46
N ALA A 495 -20.87 -14.47 21.16
CA ALA A 495 -20.17 -13.97 19.99
C ALA A 495 -20.90 -14.37 18.69
N ILE A 496 -21.32 -15.64 18.56
CA ILE A 496 -22.11 -16.12 17.41
C ILE A 496 -23.42 -15.35 17.27
N LEU A 497 -24.17 -15.18 18.37
CA LEU A 497 -25.44 -14.44 18.38
C LEU A 497 -25.27 -12.98 17.98
N LEU A 498 -24.21 -12.32 18.46
CA LEU A 498 -23.89 -10.93 18.10
C LEU A 498 -23.50 -10.79 16.63
N LEU A 499 -22.68 -11.68 16.09
CA LEU A 499 -22.32 -11.72 14.66
C LEU A 499 -23.57 -11.90 13.79
N MET A 500 -24.49 -12.78 14.19
CA MET A 500 -25.78 -12.95 13.52
C MET A 500 -26.66 -11.70 13.61
N ALA A 501 -26.65 -11.00 14.75
CA ALA A 501 -27.41 -9.77 14.96
C ALA A 501 -26.89 -8.61 14.08
N GLU A 502 -25.57 -8.52 13.83
CA GLU A 502 -24.96 -7.53 12.95
C GLU A 502 -25.36 -7.71 11.49
N ARG A 503 -25.49 -8.96 11.04
CA ARG A 503 -25.70 -9.30 9.62
C ARG A 503 -27.17 -9.50 9.23
N THR A 504 -28.10 -9.62 10.19
CA THR A 504 -29.53 -9.76 9.85
C THR A 504 -30.15 -8.41 9.49
N SER A 505 -30.98 -8.34 8.45
CA SER A 505 -31.78 -7.15 8.12
C SER A 505 -33.10 -7.07 8.90
N SER A 506 -33.59 -8.19 9.45
CA SER A 506 -34.82 -8.27 10.24
C SER A 506 -34.65 -7.65 11.63
N ARG A 507 -35.39 -6.57 11.89
CA ARG A 507 -35.37 -5.86 13.17
C ARG A 507 -35.85 -6.72 14.34
N THR A 508 -36.93 -7.48 14.15
CA THR A 508 -37.50 -8.36 15.18
C THR A 508 -36.52 -9.47 15.53
N ARG A 509 -35.94 -10.13 14.52
CA ARG A 509 -34.94 -11.17 14.74
C ARG A 509 -33.71 -10.61 15.45
N ARG A 510 -33.25 -9.42 15.07
CA ARG A 510 -32.12 -8.75 15.73
C ARG A 510 -32.39 -8.49 17.20
N ALA A 511 -33.56 -7.97 17.55
CA ALA A 511 -33.93 -7.72 18.94
C ALA A 511 -33.92 -9.01 19.78
N VAL A 512 -34.44 -10.11 19.24
CA VAL A 512 -34.40 -11.42 19.93
C VAL A 512 -32.98 -11.91 20.16
N LEU A 513 -32.11 -11.84 19.16
CA LEU A 513 -30.70 -12.26 19.28
C LEU A 513 -29.94 -11.42 20.32
N LEU A 514 -30.14 -10.10 20.31
CA LEU A 514 -29.51 -9.20 21.27
C LEU A 514 -30.04 -9.42 22.69
N GLN A 515 -31.34 -9.66 22.85
CA GLN A 515 -31.96 -9.96 24.14
C GLN A 515 -31.37 -11.23 24.76
N GLN A 516 -31.17 -12.28 23.95
CA GLN A 516 -30.56 -13.53 24.42
C GLN A 516 -29.16 -13.32 25.02
N VAL A 517 -28.34 -12.46 24.41
CA VAL A 517 -27.00 -12.13 24.93
C VAL A 517 -27.09 -11.22 26.16
N ALA A 518 -27.97 -10.22 26.13
CA ALA A 518 -28.15 -9.25 27.22
C ALA A 518 -28.63 -9.90 28.54
N ASP A 519 -29.40 -10.98 28.43
CA ASP A 519 -29.98 -11.72 29.55
C ASP A 519 -29.19 -13.00 29.91
N ASP A 520 -28.09 -13.29 29.23
CA ASP A 520 -27.24 -14.45 29.55
C ASP A 520 -26.55 -14.26 30.91
N LYS A 521 -27.05 -14.96 31.93
CA LYS A 521 -26.54 -14.90 33.30
C LYS A 521 -25.17 -15.57 33.45
N ALA A 522 -24.74 -16.37 32.48
CA ALA A 522 -23.40 -16.96 32.48
C ALA A 522 -22.31 -15.97 32.04
N LEU A 523 -22.69 -14.83 31.44
CA LEU A 523 -21.78 -13.70 31.23
C LEU A 523 -21.75 -12.77 32.43
N ALA A 524 -20.55 -12.31 32.80
CA ALA A 524 -20.38 -11.27 33.79
C ALA A 524 -21.18 -10.01 33.41
N ALA A 525 -21.65 -9.25 34.40
CA ALA A 525 -22.48 -8.07 34.15
C ALA A 525 -21.79 -7.01 33.26
N ASN A 526 -20.47 -6.88 33.40
CA ASN A 526 -19.61 -5.98 32.64
C ASN A 526 -18.87 -6.66 31.47
N ASP A 527 -19.27 -7.88 31.09
CA ASP A 527 -18.65 -8.56 29.95
C ASP A 527 -18.85 -7.73 28.65
N PRO A 528 -17.79 -7.49 27.84
CA PRO A 528 -17.89 -6.67 26.64
C PRO A 528 -18.98 -7.11 25.65
N LEU A 529 -19.24 -8.42 25.52
CA LEU A 529 -20.28 -8.95 24.62
C LEU A 529 -21.68 -8.57 25.13
N ARG A 530 -21.90 -8.69 26.45
CA ARG A 530 -23.16 -8.33 27.09
C ARG A 530 -23.43 -6.83 27.02
N VAL A 531 -22.42 -6.02 27.34
CA VAL A 531 -22.48 -4.55 27.24
C VAL A 531 -22.79 -4.12 25.80
N GLY A 532 -22.10 -4.72 24.82
CA GLY A 532 -22.37 -4.49 23.39
C GLY A 532 -23.81 -4.85 22.99
N ALA A 533 -24.34 -5.97 23.48
CA ALA A 533 -25.72 -6.37 23.22
C ALA A 533 -26.75 -5.37 23.76
N LEU A 534 -26.56 -4.90 25.00
CA LEU A 534 -27.47 -3.97 25.69
C LEU A 534 -27.57 -2.63 24.94
N ILE A 535 -26.45 -2.07 24.47
CA ILE A 535 -26.42 -0.79 23.76
C ILE A 535 -27.13 -0.88 22.40
N ARG A 536 -26.89 -1.97 21.68
CA ARG A 536 -27.55 -2.25 20.39
C ARG A 536 -29.05 -2.46 20.60
N LEU A 537 -29.45 -3.15 21.67
CA LEU A 537 -30.85 -3.39 22.02
C LEU A 537 -31.57 -2.08 22.40
N ALA A 538 -30.95 -1.25 23.24
CA ALA A 538 -31.46 0.07 23.60
C ALA A 538 -31.69 0.95 22.35
N SER A 539 -30.75 0.91 21.40
CA SER A 539 -30.89 1.61 20.11
C SER A 539 -32.09 1.11 19.30
N LEU A 540 -32.34 -0.21 19.28
CA LEU A 540 -33.52 -0.76 18.62
C LEU A 540 -34.83 -0.40 19.33
N GLN A 541 -34.85 -0.30 20.65
CA GLN A 541 -36.04 0.14 21.40
C GLN A 541 -36.34 1.62 21.14
N GLN A 542 -35.31 2.47 21.10
CA GLN A 542 -35.45 3.88 20.75
C GLN A 542 -35.99 4.06 19.33
N GLN A 543 -35.49 3.29 18.37
CA GLN A 543 -36.00 3.31 16.99
C GLN A 543 -37.48 2.89 16.90
N ALA A 544 -38.06 2.31 17.96
CA ALA A 544 -39.46 1.87 18.03
C ALA A 544 -40.35 2.91 18.71
N GLY A 545 -39.76 4.01 19.20
CA GLY A 545 -40.43 5.02 20.01
C GLY A 545 -40.47 4.70 21.50
N ASP A 546 -39.92 3.56 21.94
CA ASP A 546 -39.94 3.15 23.35
C ASP A 546 -38.69 3.69 24.09
N THR A 547 -38.72 4.99 24.38
CA THR A 547 -37.59 5.71 24.99
C THR A 547 -37.37 5.29 26.45
N ALA A 548 -38.44 4.95 27.18
CA ALA A 548 -38.34 4.52 28.58
C ALA A 548 -37.62 3.17 28.69
N THR A 549 -38.00 2.19 27.86
CA THR A 549 -37.33 0.88 27.83
C THR A 549 -35.91 0.99 27.30
N ALA A 550 -35.67 1.87 26.30
CA ALA A 550 -34.32 2.14 25.81
C ALA A 550 -33.39 2.66 26.91
N ARG A 551 -33.86 3.62 27.73
CA ARG A 551 -33.09 4.14 28.88
C ARG A 551 -32.81 3.06 29.90
N ALA A 552 -33.84 2.32 30.34
CA ALA A 552 -33.65 1.23 31.30
C ALA A 552 -32.68 0.14 30.80
N THR A 553 -32.71 -0.17 29.49
CA THR A 553 -31.78 -1.14 28.88
C THR A 553 -30.37 -0.59 28.77
N PHE A 554 -30.20 0.70 28.47
CA PHE A 554 -28.89 1.35 28.45
C PHE A 554 -28.26 1.40 29.84
N ASP A 555 -29.03 1.72 30.89
CA ASP A 555 -28.54 1.82 32.26
C ASP A 555 -27.97 0.47 32.76
N ARG A 556 -28.55 -0.65 32.30
CA ARG A 556 -28.02 -2.01 32.57
C ARG A 556 -26.61 -2.24 32.01
N SER A 557 -26.17 -1.46 31.02
CA SER A 557 -24.82 -1.58 30.45
C SER A 557 -23.72 -1.08 31.40
N GLY A 558 -24.09 -0.26 32.40
CA GLY A 558 -23.15 0.37 33.32
C GLY A 558 -22.29 1.49 32.70
N LEU A 559 -22.53 1.85 31.43
CA LEU A 559 -21.84 2.95 30.77
C LEU A 559 -22.49 4.30 31.09
N ALA A 560 -21.65 5.33 31.24
CA ALA A 560 -22.12 6.70 31.16
C ALA A 560 -22.54 7.06 29.72
N ALA A 561 -23.39 8.07 29.56
CA ALA A 561 -23.92 8.46 28.25
C ALA A 561 -22.83 8.86 27.23
N ASN A 562 -21.69 9.39 27.70
CA ASN A 562 -20.53 9.76 26.91
C ASN A 562 -19.49 8.64 26.74
N GLN A 563 -19.66 7.49 27.42
CA GLN A 563 -18.73 6.38 27.32
C GLN A 563 -19.06 5.48 26.11
N CYS A 564 -18.00 5.04 25.45
CA CYS A 564 -18.09 4.12 24.34
C CYS A 564 -17.86 2.69 24.77
N ALA A 565 -18.76 1.82 24.33
CA ALA A 565 -18.54 0.39 24.45
C ALA A 565 -17.42 -0.04 23.50
N ILE A 566 -16.62 -0.97 24.00
CA ILE A 566 -15.58 -1.65 23.22
C ILE A 566 -16.20 -2.39 22.03
N LEU A 567 -17.37 -3.03 22.22
CA LEU A 567 -18.08 -3.81 21.20
C LEU A 567 -19.43 -3.18 20.80
N ASP A 568 -19.43 -1.92 20.36
CA ASP A 568 -20.61 -1.29 19.74
C ASP A 568 -20.69 -1.62 18.24
N ALA A 569 -21.90 -1.71 17.68
CA ALA A 569 -22.08 -1.90 16.24
C ALA A 569 -22.04 -0.55 15.51
N PRO A 570 -21.50 -0.48 14.27
CA PRO A 570 -21.75 0.67 13.41
C PRO A 570 -23.26 0.78 13.11
N PRO A 571 -23.83 1.99 13.10
CA PRO A 571 -25.22 2.16 12.71
C PRO A 571 -25.43 1.69 11.26
N ARG A 572 -26.61 1.14 10.97
CA ARG A 572 -26.90 0.55 9.67
C ARG A 572 -27.14 1.65 8.64
N PHE A 573 -26.48 1.55 7.49
CA PHE A 573 -26.77 2.38 6.33
C PHE A 573 -28.22 2.16 5.86
N LEU A 574 -28.95 3.24 5.60
CA LEU A 574 -30.33 3.17 5.12
C LEU A 574 -30.42 3.64 3.66
N SER A 575 -29.85 4.80 3.37
CA SER A 575 -29.83 5.38 2.03
C SER A 575 -28.74 6.43 1.91
N ALA A 576 -28.32 6.70 0.68
CA ALA A 576 -27.55 7.89 0.31
C ALA A 576 -28.20 8.53 -0.91
N GLY A 577 -28.17 9.87 -0.94
CA GLY A 577 -28.40 10.63 -2.16
C GLY A 577 -27.06 11.01 -2.79
N GLY A 578 -27.03 11.20 -4.10
CA GLY A 578 -25.83 11.68 -4.79
C GLY A 578 -26.09 11.73 -6.29
N THR A 579 -25.50 12.73 -6.95
CA THR A 579 -25.50 12.85 -8.41
C THR A 579 -24.06 12.82 -8.88
N PHE A 580 -23.84 12.23 -10.06
CA PHE A 580 -22.54 12.27 -10.70
C PHE A 580 -22.15 13.73 -10.98
N PRO A 581 -20.93 14.18 -10.67
CA PRO A 581 -20.53 15.58 -10.91
C PRO A 581 -20.53 15.89 -12.41
N ASN A 582 -21.30 16.90 -12.83
CA ASN A 582 -21.43 17.27 -14.24
C ASN A 582 -20.06 17.57 -14.88
N GLU A 583 -19.15 18.18 -14.14
CA GLU A 583 -17.81 18.50 -14.59
C GLU A 583 -16.97 17.24 -14.80
N ALA A 584 -17.06 16.25 -13.90
CA ALA A 584 -16.40 14.97 -14.09
C ALA A 584 -16.98 14.23 -15.30
N MET A 585 -18.30 14.34 -15.52
CA MET A 585 -18.98 13.71 -16.66
C MET A 585 -18.54 14.32 -17.99
N ALA A 586 -18.47 15.64 -18.09
CA ALA A 586 -18.05 16.35 -19.30
C ALA A 586 -16.63 15.98 -19.73
N TRP A 587 -15.74 15.74 -18.76
CA TRP A 587 -14.37 15.30 -19.00
C TRP A 587 -14.21 13.78 -18.91
N GLY A 588 -15.31 13.04 -18.78
CA GLY A 588 -15.39 11.58 -18.66
C GLY A 588 -14.45 10.97 -17.65
N PHE A 589 -14.31 11.56 -16.47
CA PHE A 589 -13.56 10.96 -15.38
C PHE A 589 -14.45 10.00 -14.60
N GLU A 590 -13.91 8.85 -14.23
CA GLU A 590 -14.41 7.92 -13.22
C GLU A 590 -13.45 7.89 -12.04
N GLY A 591 -13.91 7.37 -10.91
CA GLY A 591 -13.05 7.32 -9.74
C GLY A 591 -13.77 6.90 -8.47
N TRP A 592 -13.13 7.18 -7.35
CA TRP A 592 -13.68 6.82 -6.04
C TRP A 592 -13.15 7.73 -4.95
N THR A 593 -13.89 7.76 -3.84
CA THR A 593 -13.49 8.44 -2.61
C THR A 593 -13.75 7.54 -1.41
N LYS A 594 -12.91 7.63 -0.37
CA LYS A 594 -13.19 7.07 0.96
C LYS A 594 -13.52 8.24 1.86
N THR A 595 -14.75 8.31 2.35
CA THR A 595 -15.24 9.42 3.19
C THR A 595 -15.42 8.93 4.62
N GLN A 596 -14.82 9.65 5.56
CA GLN A 596 -15.03 9.46 6.99
C GLN A 596 -16.07 10.43 7.52
N PHE A 597 -16.85 10.01 8.51
CA PHE A 597 -17.91 10.82 9.10
C PHE A 597 -18.39 10.24 10.42
N ASP A 598 -19.11 11.04 11.21
CA ASP A 598 -19.84 10.56 12.38
C ASP A 598 -21.33 10.45 12.06
N VAL A 599 -22.04 9.67 12.89
CA VAL A 599 -23.50 9.54 12.82
C VAL A 599 -24.11 10.07 14.11
N GLY A 600 -24.92 11.12 13.98
CA GLY A 600 -25.69 11.67 15.08
C GLY A 600 -26.79 10.71 15.56
N ALA A 601 -27.31 10.92 16.77
CA ALA A 601 -28.39 10.10 17.33
C ALA A 601 -29.67 10.09 16.45
N ASP A 602 -29.88 11.13 15.64
CA ASP A 602 -30.99 11.22 14.68
C ASP A 602 -30.76 10.42 13.38
N GLY A 603 -29.58 9.80 13.22
CA GLY A 603 -29.18 9.02 12.06
C GLY A 603 -28.62 9.85 10.90
N LYS A 604 -28.40 11.16 11.08
CA LYS A 604 -27.75 11.99 10.07
C LYS A 604 -26.24 11.91 10.16
N VAL A 605 -25.61 12.07 9.00
CA VAL A 605 -24.16 12.21 8.87
C VAL A 605 -23.74 13.61 9.29
N ILE A 606 -22.68 13.69 10.09
CA ILE A 606 -21.99 14.94 10.47
C ILE A 606 -20.48 14.76 10.39
N HIS A 607 -19.72 15.86 10.43
CA HIS A 607 -18.24 15.87 10.37
C HIS A 607 -17.65 15.07 9.20
N GLN A 608 -18.37 15.00 8.08
CA GLN A 608 -17.95 14.26 6.91
C GLN A 608 -16.72 14.88 6.22
N ARG A 609 -15.77 14.04 5.83
CA ARG A 609 -14.55 14.43 5.13
C ARG A 609 -14.00 13.29 4.27
N ALA A 610 -13.57 13.60 3.05
CA ALA A 610 -12.86 12.64 2.23
C ALA A 610 -11.44 12.42 2.78
N VAL A 611 -11.10 11.17 3.11
CA VAL A 611 -9.75 10.77 3.52
C VAL A 611 -8.93 10.16 2.40
N LEU A 612 -9.59 9.66 1.36
CA LEU A 612 -8.95 9.28 0.10
C LEU A 612 -9.78 9.78 -1.09
N SER A 613 -9.12 10.23 -2.15
CA SER A 613 -9.75 10.52 -3.44
C SER A 613 -8.86 10.15 -4.62
N TYR A 614 -9.45 9.44 -5.58
CA TYR A 614 -8.86 9.13 -6.87
C TYR A 614 -9.82 9.51 -8.01
N PRO A 615 -9.37 10.28 -9.03
CA PRO A 615 -8.11 11.03 -9.07
C PRO A 615 -8.07 12.14 -8.00
N PRO A 616 -6.88 12.71 -7.70
CA PRO A 616 -6.75 13.77 -6.69
C PRO A 616 -7.65 14.96 -7.01
N PHE A 617 -8.37 15.44 -6.00
CA PHE A 617 -9.25 16.61 -6.02
C PHE A 617 -10.45 16.60 -6.99
N VAL A 618 -10.64 15.55 -7.81
CA VAL A 618 -11.76 15.48 -8.75
C VAL A 618 -13.06 15.14 -8.03
N PHE A 619 -13.04 14.15 -7.15
CA PHE A 619 -14.25 13.62 -6.51
C PHE A 619 -14.38 13.96 -5.03
N THR A 620 -13.37 14.56 -4.40
CA THR A 620 -13.35 14.91 -2.96
C THR A 620 -14.62 15.64 -2.50
N LYS A 621 -15.03 16.70 -3.21
CA LYS A 621 -16.25 17.45 -2.90
C LYS A 621 -17.51 16.59 -3.07
N ALA A 622 -17.63 15.94 -4.23
CA ALA A 622 -18.78 15.11 -4.57
C ALA A 622 -18.97 13.92 -3.60
N GLY A 623 -17.89 13.26 -3.19
CA GLY A 623 -17.91 12.16 -2.22
C GLY A 623 -18.33 12.63 -0.82
N THR A 624 -17.89 13.83 -0.43
CA THR A 624 -18.28 14.47 0.83
C THR A 624 -19.77 14.86 0.82
N GLU A 625 -20.25 15.46 -0.27
CA GLU A 625 -21.66 15.85 -0.44
C GLU A 625 -22.60 14.64 -0.52
N THR A 626 -22.18 13.58 -1.22
CA THR A 626 -22.92 12.30 -1.26
C THR A 626 -23.12 11.75 0.15
N MET A 627 -22.07 11.76 0.98
CA MET A 627 -22.18 11.26 2.35
C MET A 627 -22.96 12.21 3.28
N ALA A 628 -22.90 13.53 3.07
CA ALA A 628 -23.74 14.46 3.82
C ALA A 628 -25.25 14.17 3.63
N GLY A 629 -25.62 13.69 2.43
CA GLY A 629 -26.98 13.24 2.12
C GLY A 629 -27.36 11.88 2.70
N ALA A 630 -26.40 11.10 3.22
CA ALA A 630 -26.66 9.75 3.69
C ALA A 630 -27.48 9.71 5.00
N ARG A 631 -28.18 8.61 5.18
CA ARG A 631 -29.01 8.32 6.35
C ARG A 631 -28.66 6.96 6.92
N TYR A 632 -28.54 6.93 8.23
CA TYR A 632 -28.21 5.76 9.03
C TYR A 632 -29.30 5.50 10.06
N SER A 633 -29.35 4.28 10.59
CA SER A 633 -30.26 3.95 11.68
C SER A 633 -29.92 4.75 12.94
N LYS A 634 -30.93 5.29 13.61
CA LYS A 634 -30.77 6.04 14.86
C LYS A 634 -30.07 5.21 15.94
N THR A 635 -29.14 5.82 16.67
CA THR A 635 -28.49 5.21 17.83
C THR A 635 -29.04 5.85 19.10
N PHE A 636 -29.22 5.07 20.16
CA PHE A 636 -29.69 5.61 21.44
C PHE A 636 -28.50 5.99 22.32
N ARG A 637 -28.46 7.26 22.73
CA ARG A 637 -27.62 7.78 23.80
C ARG A 637 -28.52 8.60 24.73
N PRO A 638 -28.49 8.37 26.06
CA PRO A 638 -29.41 9.03 26.99
C PRO A 638 -29.41 10.57 26.93
N ASP A 639 -28.27 11.16 26.53
CA ASP A 639 -28.07 12.61 26.43
C ASP A 639 -28.11 13.13 24.97
N GLY A 640 -28.47 12.28 24.01
CA GLY A 640 -28.50 12.65 22.58
C GLY A 640 -27.12 12.86 21.95
N GLY A 641 -26.04 12.46 22.63
CA GLY A 641 -24.67 12.52 22.14
C GLY A 641 -24.43 11.65 20.90
N LEU A 642 -23.24 11.80 20.30
CA LEU A 642 -22.86 11.07 19.10
C LEU A 642 -22.83 9.55 19.34
N GLY A 643 -23.16 8.79 18.29
CA GLY A 643 -22.81 7.37 18.26
C GLY A 643 -21.30 7.20 18.44
N CYS A 644 -20.89 6.06 18.99
CA CYS A 644 -19.53 5.92 19.52
C CYS A 644 -18.43 5.76 18.47
N GLY A 645 -18.02 6.83 17.79
CA GLY A 645 -16.87 6.84 16.88
C GLY A 645 -17.27 6.97 15.41
N GLY A 646 -16.32 7.41 14.57
CA GLY A 646 -16.57 7.63 13.15
C GLY A 646 -16.74 6.34 12.36
N LEU A 647 -17.25 6.49 11.14
CA LEU A 647 -17.36 5.47 10.10
C LEU A 647 -16.58 5.92 8.87
N SER A 648 -16.22 4.96 8.02
CA SER A 648 -15.79 5.26 6.64
C SER A 648 -16.67 4.54 5.64
N GLN A 649 -17.05 5.24 4.57
CA GLN A 649 -17.76 4.67 3.44
C GLN A 649 -17.04 5.02 2.15
N GLN A 650 -16.92 4.05 1.26
CA GLN A 650 -16.45 4.31 -0.09
C GLN A 650 -17.60 4.72 -1.01
N VAL A 651 -17.38 5.76 -1.79
CA VAL A 651 -18.26 6.21 -2.87
C VAL A 651 -17.54 6.01 -4.19
N ARG A 652 -18.15 5.26 -5.12
CA ARG A 652 -17.63 5.01 -6.47
C ARG A 652 -18.39 5.85 -7.47
N PHE A 653 -17.69 6.48 -8.39
CA PHE A 653 -18.22 7.31 -9.46
C PHE A 653 -17.96 6.61 -10.79
N LYS A 654 -19.02 6.09 -11.41
CA LYS A 654 -18.99 5.47 -12.74
C LYS A 654 -19.80 6.30 -13.73
N LEU A 655 -19.29 6.45 -14.94
CA LEU A 655 -20.03 7.14 -15.99
C LEU A 655 -21.31 6.35 -16.30
N PRO A 656 -22.43 7.03 -16.58
CA PRO A 656 -23.63 6.35 -17.07
C PRO A 656 -23.31 5.61 -18.37
N GLY A 657 -23.60 4.30 -18.39
CA GLY A 657 -23.48 3.45 -19.57
C GLY A 657 -24.70 3.53 -20.48
#